data_AF-A0A9D5P2M5-F1
#
_entry.id   AF-A0A9D5P2M5-F1
#
_cell.length_a   1.000
_cell.length_b   1.000
_cell.length_c   1.000
_cell.angle_alpha   90.00
_cell.angle_beta   90.00
_cell.angle_gamma   90.00
#
_symmetry.space_group_name_H-M   'P 1'
#
loop_
_entity.id
_entity.type
_entity.pdbx_description
1 polymer ?
#
loop_
_entity_poly.entity_id
_entity_poly.type
_entity_poly.pdbx_seq_one_letter_code
_entity_poly.pdbx_strand_id
1 'polypeptide(L)'
;MKKLSLTFLCTILLIGVAHAQSQRPQRPKGSLRQQVQNKQKMNYDDFVNDANRKYEAFRDSVNKSYAAFMEKAWKDYPIEDAVDRPKEDDIKPIEYDKMTDELYLEQLKREEAEKKLAEEQKKREEEQVRLAAEKKMQEEEQARLAAEKKAQEEEQARLVAEKKAQEEEQARIAAEKKAQEEEQARLAAEKKAQDEEQARIAAEKKKHEEELARIAAEKKKQEQEEARIAAEKKKQEEKQARLAEKKKLEEEKQAQLAAEKKAREEEQAKLVAEKKAQEAEKARIAAEKKAQQEEQAKLLAEKKKQEAELKRLADLKKQQEEQQKELEKQQKKAELAKLLAEKKKQEEQEKQALAKQKEQERQQKLLEEKQRKQEEQARLLEEKQKKQEEKARQLEEKRKQEEERARQIAEEKRVREEEQARLAAEKKAQEEELARIAAEKKKQEEEQARIAAEKRKQEEQARLLAEKQRKQEEKARLLAEKKKQQEEKARLLAEKKKQQEEQARLLAEKKKKQEEQARLLAEKKKQQEEQARQLAEKKKQQEEQARLLAEQKKKQEEKQSKAIEAEVVPVVIETKPQPKPQQPIVENKEALTTNSFQFYGTPMEVRWGNAKQFKLKGTDKKSISEAFIELTAKGYANLVHDCLKLREQYKLCDWAYYMMLQTISEQACGKGTNEAIFLQGVLLNQSGYQMRFALEDDSKLHIMLRMDGFPYRRGYLIADGKLFFLMDGSKAKNLTVCDAAYPGEQMMSLSVPELPELAKNLSESRTVISRFVNVKADMQMNKNLMDFYTDYPTSYDGKDVMTRWAYYANAPVASEIKDKVYPQLRQQIGSLPKVQAANLLLNWIQMGLTYGYDDKVWGHDRAFFAEESLFYPFCDCEDRSILFSHLVRDLLGLDIVLVYYPGHLYTAVCFNEDVAGDYIMVNGRKFTVADPTFYNANVGKTMSKMDNSKAKVILLQR
;
A
#
# COMPACT_ATOMS: atom_id res chain seq x y z
N MET A 1 32.83 90.08 66.21
CA MET A 1 31.50 90.67 65.92
C MET A 1 30.45 89.59 66.07
N LYS A 2 29.51 89.82 67.00
CA LYS A 2 28.25 89.07 67.14
C LYS A 2 27.39 89.27 65.89
N LYS A 3 26.50 88.31 65.64
CA LYS A 3 25.48 88.21 64.58
C LYS A 3 25.93 87.45 63.32
N LEU A 4 25.87 86.13 63.40
CA LEU A 4 25.29 85.30 62.34
C LEU A 4 24.47 84.23 63.08
N SER A 5 23.29 84.62 63.57
CA SER A 5 22.02 84.57 62.84
C SER A 5 21.55 83.12 62.65
N LEU A 6 20.36 82.90 63.17
CA LEU A 6 19.52 81.71 63.26
C LEU A 6 19.38 80.89 61.94
N THR A 7 19.91 81.41 60.83
CA THR A 7 19.97 80.77 59.52
C THR A 7 20.93 79.57 59.44
N PHE A 8 22.04 79.55 60.21
CA PHE A 8 23.00 78.43 60.15
C PHE A 8 22.52 77.18 60.91
N LEU A 9 21.62 77.36 61.91
CA LEU A 9 21.03 76.23 62.63
C LEU A 9 19.89 75.57 61.83
N CYS A 10 19.14 76.33 61.04
CA CYS A 10 18.10 75.80 60.15
C CYS A 10 18.67 75.03 58.94
N THR A 11 19.82 75.42 58.40
CA THR A 11 20.46 74.67 57.31
C THR A 11 21.04 73.33 57.77
N ILE A 12 21.55 73.23 59.00
CA ILE A 12 22.05 71.95 59.55
C ILE A 12 20.88 70.97 59.83
N LEU A 13 19.72 71.47 60.28
CA LEU A 13 18.52 70.64 60.46
C LEU A 13 17.89 70.19 59.12
N LEU A 14 17.94 71.01 58.06
CA LEU A 14 17.46 70.63 56.73
C LEU A 14 18.39 69.64 56.01
N ILE A 15 19.71 69.74 56.20
CA ILE A 15 20.67 68.77 55.64
C ILE A 15 20.58 67.42 56.37
N GLY A 16 20.30 67.42 57.69
CA GLY A 16 20.06 66.19 58.45
C GLY A 16 18.82 65.41 58.01
N VAL A 17 17.74 66.11 57.62
CA VAL A 17 16.51 65.46 57.09
C VAL A 17 16.69 64.99 55.64
N ALA A 18 17.47 65.72 54.83
CA ALA A 18 17.75 65.34 53.44
C ALA A 18 18.72 64.13 53.33
N HIS A 19 19.70 64.01 54.22
CA HIS A 19 20.63 62.87 54.23
C HIS A 19 20.01 61.58 54.79
N ALA A 20 18.97 61.70 55.63
CA ALA A 20 18.17 60.55 56.10
C ALA A 20 17.11 60.07 55.08
N GLN A 21 16.79 60.90 54.06
CA GLN A 21 15.86 60.52 52.99
C GLN A 21 16.55 59.94 51.74
N SER A 22 17.86 60.19 51.52
CA SER A 22 18.61 59.63 50.38
C SER A 22 19.12 58.20 50.59
N GLN A 23 19.04 57.65 51.80
CA GLN A 23 19.39 56.26 52.13
C GLN A 23 18.17 55.35 52.40
N ARG A 24 16.97 55.70 51.91
CA ARG A 24 15.89 54.72 51.88
C ARG A 24 16.17 53.70 50.76
N PRO A 25 16.28 52.40 51.04
CA PRO A 25 16.37 51.40 49.97
C PRO A 25 15.14 51.58 49.07
N GLN A 26 15.37 51.80 47.78
CA GLN A 26 14.26 51.85 46.82
C GLN A 26 13.47 50.56 46.96
N ARG A 27 12.18 50.67 47.29
CA ARG A 27 11.29 49.50 47.36
C ARG A 27 11.36 48.80 46.01
N PRO A 28 11.72 47.50 45.95
CA PRO A 28 11.79 46.79 44.69
C PRO A 28 10.43 46.89 43.98
N LYS A 29 10.43 47.40 42.75
CA LYS A 29 9.22 47.57 41.94
C LYS A 29 8.73 46.19 41.50
N GLY A 30 7.48 45.86 41.82
CA GLY A 30 6.84 44.58 41.51
C GLY A 30 6.29 43.87 42.75
N SER A 31 5.30 43.00 42.58
CA SER A 31 4.74 42.22 43.71
C SER A 31 5.81 41.30 44.32
N LEU A 32 5.65 40.91 45.60
CA LEU A 32 6.59 39.99 46.27
C LEU A 32 6.79 38.69 45.46
N ARG A 33 5.71 38.19 44.83
CA ARG A 33 5.71 37.05 43.92
C ARG A 33 6.59 37.29 42.69
N GLN A 34 6.51 38.48 42.09
CA GLN A 34 7.31 38.85 40.93
C GLN A 34 8.79 39.02 41.27
N GLN A 35 9.10 39.51 42.47
CA GLN A 35 10.48 39.59 42.97
C GLN A 35 11.07 38.20 43.23
N VAL A 36 10.30 37.28 43.81
CA VAL A 36 10.72 35.87 43.99
C VAL A 36 10.92 35.20 42.63
N GLN A 37 10.00 35.38 41.69
CA GLN A 37 10.12 34.84 40.33
C GLN A 37 11.34 35.41 39.59
N ASN A 38 11.57 36.73 39.66
CA ASN A 38 12.74 37.35 39.04
C ASN A 38 14.05 36.87 39.67
N LYS A 39 14.09 36.69 40.99
CA LYS A 39 15.26 36.15 41.69
C LYS A 39 15.51 34.67 41.37
N GLN A 40 14.44 33.87 41.27
CA GLN A 40 14.53 32.47 40.82
C GLN A 40 14.99 32.38 39.37
N LYS A 41 14.49 33.25 38.49
CA LYS A 41 14.91 33.33 37.09
C LYS A 41 16.38 33.76 36.98
N MET A 42 16.81 34.79 37.70
CA MET A 42 18.23 35.17 37.76
C MET A 42 19.12 34.02 38.26
N ASN A 43 18.72 33.35 39.36
CA ASN A 43 19.48 32.20 39.86
C ASN A 43 19.55 31.04 38.84
N TYR A 44 18.48 30.83 38.06
CA TYR A 44 18.46 29.84 36.99
C TYR A 44 19.34 30.26 35.80
N ASP A 45 19.23 31.50 35.34
CA ASP A 45 20.04 32.04 34.25
C ASP A 45 21.53 32.03 34.62
N ASP A 46 21.88 32.39 35.85
CA ASP A 46 23.25 32.31 36.39
C ASP A 46 23.74 30.86 36.45
N PHE A 47 22.89 29.92 36.87
CA PHE A 47 23.20 28.49 36.85
C PHE A 47 23.46 27.98 35.43
N VAL A 48 22.61 28.33 34.47
CA VAL A 48 22.76 27.95 33.06
C VAL A 48 24.05 28.53 32.49
N ASN A 49 24.34 29.81 32.76
CA ASN A 49 25.56 30.46 32.32
C ASN A 49 26.83 29.82 32.93
N ASP A 50 26.80 29.50 34.23
CA ASP A 50 27.90 28.80 34.90
C ASP A 50 28.09 27.38 34.36
N ALA A 51 27.00 26.64 34.13
CA ALA A 51 27.04 25.33 33.51
C ALA A 51 27.63 25.40 32.10
N ASN A 52 27.15 26.31 31.25
CA ASN A 52 27.66 26.51 29.88
C ASN A 52 29.14 26.85 29.88
N ARG A 53 29.59 27.74 30.78
CA ARG A 53 31.02 28.07 30.93
C ARG A 53 31.86 26.85 31.31
N LYS A 54 31.37 26.00 32.23
CA LYS A 54 32.04 24.76 32.62
C LYS A 54 32.09 23.75 31.46
N TYR A 55 31.01 23.65 30.68
CA TYR A 55 30.97 22.81 29.48
C TYR A 55 31.95 23.29 28.41
N GLU A 56 31.97 24.59 28.11
CA GLU A 56 32.94 25.19 27.17
C GLU A 56 34.38 24.92 27.62
N ALA A 57 34.70 25.15 28.89
CA ALA A 57 36.04 24.91 29.42
C ALA A 57 36.46 23.43 29.34
N PHE A 58 35.52 22.50 29.58
CA PHE A 58 35.78 21.07 29.42
C PHE A 58 36.04 20.72 27.95
N ARG A 59 35.19 21.19 27.03
CA ARG A 59 35.33 20.95 25.58
C ARG A 59 36.66 21.51 25.06
N ASP A 60 37.04 22.72 25.48
CA ASP A 60 38.34 23.31 25.15
C ASP A 60 39.50 22.45 25.69
N SER A 61 39.37 21.90 26.90
CA SER A 61 40.36 20.97 27.46
C SER A 61 40.48 19.70 26.62
N VAL A 62 39.36 19.10 26.20
CA VAL A 62 39.35 17.91 25.34
C VAL A 62 39.99 18.22 23.99
N ASN A 63 39.64 19.34 23.36
CA ASN A 63 40.18 19.72 22.06
C ASN A 63 41.69 19.99 22.13
N LYS A 64 42.18 20.63 23.20
CA LYS A 64 43.63 20.82 23.44
C LYS A 64 44.36 19.48 23.65
N SER A 65 43.79 18.58 24.45
CA SER A 65 44.36 17.24 24.65
C SER A 65 44.39 16.44 23.35
N TYR A 66 43.33 16.51 22.55
CA TYR A 66 43.27 15.86 21.26
C TYR A 66 44.28 16.45 20.26
N ALA A 67 44.38 17.78 20.16
CA ALA A 67 45.39 18.42 19.31
C ALA A 67 46.83 18.02 19.69
N ALA A 68 47.15 18.03 20.98
CA ALA A 68 48.46 17.56 21.47
C ALA A 68 48.72 16.08 21.15
N PHE A 69 47.66 15.26 21.04
CA PHE A 69 47.76 13.88 20.59
C PHE A 69 47.92 13.79 19.07
N MET A 70 47.17 14.58 18.29
CA MET A 70 47.31 14.68 16.84
C MET A 70 48.74 14.97 16.42
N GLU A 71 49.45 15.88 17.10
CA GLU A 71 50.84 16.22 16.77
C GLU A 71 51.78 14.99 16.80
N LYS A 72 51.45 13.98 17.62
CA LYS A 72 52.30 12.80 17.87
C LYS A 72 51.82 11.53 17.18
N ALA A 73 50.54 11.45 16.79
CA ALA A 73 49.88 10.21 16.37
C ALA A 73 49.97 9.92 14.86
N TRP A 74 51.02 10.36 14.17
CA TRP A 74 51.17 10.15 12.73
C TRP A 74 51.95 8.89 12.41
N LYS A 75 51.41 8.04 11.54
CA LYS A 75 52.03 6.78 11.10
C LYS A 75 51.82 6.60 9.59
N ASP A 76 52.77 5.95 8.94
CA ASP A 76 52.65 5.62 7.52
C ASP A 76 51.81 4.36 7.36
N TYR A 77 50.85 4.41 6.45
CA TYR A 77 50.01 3.28 6.09
C TYR A 77 50.08 3.04 4.59
N PRO A 78 50.23 1.76 4.16
CA PRO A 78 49.91 1.40 2.79
C PRO A 78 48.40 1.57 2.57
N ILE A 79 48.02 2.03 1.40
CA ILE A 79 46.63 2.14 0.97
C ILE A 79 46.32 0.97 0.06
N GLU A 80 45.34 0.18 0.47
CA GLU A 80 44.79 -0.91 -0.33
C GLU A 80 44.05 -0.35 -1.54
N ASP A 81 44.13 -1.11 -2.63
CA ASP A 81 43.53 -0.71 -3.89
C ASP A 81 42.01 -0.64 -3.79
N ALA A 82 41.46 0.37 -4.48
CA ALA A 82 40.03 0.53 -4.58
C ALA A 82 39.40 -0.70 -5.24
N VAL A 83 38.35 -1.23 -4.63
CA VAL A 83 37.56 -2.31 -5.23
C VAL A 83 36.67 -1.71 -6.31
N ASP A 84 36.87 -2.12 -7.55
CA ASP A 84 35.99 -1.76 -8.65
C ASP A 84 34.61 -2.40 -8.49
N ARG A 85 33.60 -1.75 -9.06
CA ARG A 85 32.26 -2.34 -9.14
C ARG A 85 32.35 -3.64 -9.94
N PRO A 86 31.69 -4.73 -9.50
CA PRO A 86 31.58 -5.94 -10.31
C PRO A 86 31.03 -5.59 -11.68
N LYS A 87 31.59 -6.17 -12.74
CA LYS A 87 30.94 -6.18 -14.05
C LYS A 87 29.93 -7.32 -14.02
N GLU A 88 28.67 -7.02 -14.20
CA GLU A 88 27.64 -8.05 -14.30
C GLU A 88 27.47 -8.49 -15.75
N ASP A 89 27.23 -9.79 -15.93
CA ASP A 89 26.84 -10.33 -17.22
C ASP A 89 25.38 -9.94 -17.47
N ASP A 90 25.18 -8.99 -18.38
CA ASP A 90 23.88 -8.45 -18.73
C ASP A 90 22.93 -9.52 -19.31
N ILE A 91 22.01 -10.04 -18.50
CA ILE A 91 20.94 -10.89 -19.01
C ILE A 91 19.89 -10.01 -19.68
N LYS A 92 19.76 -10.13 -21.00
CA LYS A 92 18.70 -9.44 -21.76
C LYS A 92 17.33 -9.90 -21.28
N PRO A 93 16.36 -8.97 -21.16
CA PRO A 93 14.97 -9.33 -20.98
C PRO A 93 14.56 -10.39 -22.00
N ILE A 94 14.00 -11.47 -21.49
CA ILE A 94 13.38 -12.48 -22.33
C ILE A 94 11.93 -12.04 -22.52
N GLU A 95 11.47 -11.96 -23.77
CA GLU A 95 10.04 -11.89 -24.01
C GLU A 95 9.46 -13.26 -23.69
N TYR A 96 8.50 -13.31 -22.77
CA TYR A 96 7.79 -14.55 -22.52
C TYR A 96 7.08 -14.95 -23.82
N ASP A 97 7.64 -15.93 -24.54
CA ASP A 97 7.14 -16.36 -25.84
C ASP A 97 5.72 -16.89 -25.70
N LYS A 98 4.80 -16.03 -26.14
CA LYS A 98 3.36 -16.23 -26.23
C LYS A 98 2.96 -16.43 -27.68
N MET A 99 3.53 -17.42 -28.37
CA MET A 99 2.90 -17.92 -29.60
C MET A 99 1.48 -18.52 -29.36
N THR A 100 0.91 -18.38 -28.15
CA THR A 100 -0.44 -18.83 -27.75
C THR A 100 -1.12 -17.86 -26.78
N ASP A 101 -1.28 -16.58 -27.14
CA ASP A 101 -2.09 -15.68 -26.30
C ASP A 101 -2.92 -14.66 -27.09
N GLU A 102 -3.51 -15.13 -28.21
CA GLU A 102 -4.84 -14.66 -28.61
C GLU A 102 -5.79 -14.77 -27.42
N LEU A 103 -5.64 -15.80 -26.56
CA LEU A 103 -6.49 -16.03 -25.40
C LEU A 103 -6.46 -14.91 -24.36
N TYR A 104 -5.32 -14.34 -23.95
CA TYR A 104 -5.28 -13.25 -22.95
C TYR A 104 -5.78 -11.90 -23.49
N LEU A 105 -5.45 -11.55 -24.74
CA LEU A 105 -6.01 -10.37 -25.40
C LEU A 105 -7.50 -10.54 -25.66
N GLU A 106 -7.93 -11.75 -25.99
CA GLU A 106 -9.34 -12.12 -26.15
C GLU A 106 -10.04 -12.27 -24.80
N GLN A 107 -9.32 -12.55 -23.72
CA GLN A 107 -9.81 -12.60 -22.34
C GLN A 107 -9.98 -11.19 -21.78
N LEU A 108 -9.05 -10.26 -22.03
CA LEU A 108 -9.24 -8.83 -21.75
C LEU A 108 -10.36 -8.23 -22.60
N LYS A 109 -10.42 -8.57 -23.89
CA LYS A 109 -11.54 -8.17 -24.77
C LYS A 109 -12.85 -8.82 -24.33
N ARG A 110 -12.85 -10.07 -23.86
CA ARG A 110 -14.03 -10.75 -23.29
C ARG A 110 -14.43 -10.15 -21.97
N GLU A 111 -13.51 -9.81 -21.08
CA GLU A 111 -13.81 -9.18 -19.80
C GLU A 111 -14.35 -7.77 -20.01
N GLU A 112 -13.82 -6.99 -20.96
CA GLU A 112 -14.41 -5.72 -21.38
C GLU A 112 -15.75 -5.90 -22.07
N ALA A 113 -15.90 -6.91 -22.95
CA ALA A 113 -17.16 -7.21 -23.62
C ALA A 113 -18.20 -7.75 -22.65
N GLU A 114 -17.83 -8.53 -21.64
CA GLU A 114 -18.66 -9.05 -20.56
C GLU A 114 -19.03 -7.93 -19.60
N LYS A 115 -18.14 -6.97 -19.32
CA LYS A 115 -18.49 -5.75 -18.60
C LYS A 115 -19.51 -4.91 -19.35
N LYS A 116 -19.29 -4.70 -20.66
CA LYS A 116 -20.24 -3.97 -21.51
C LYS A 116 -21.55 -4.72 -21.62
N LEU A 117 -21.51 -6.04 -21.78
CA LEU A 117 -22.68 -6.90 -21.86
C LEU A 117 -23.42 -6.96 -20.53
N ALA A 118 -22.73 -6.96 -19.39
CA ALA A 118 -23.32 -6.92 -18.05
C ALA A 118 -23.91 -5.55 -17.75
N GLU A 119 -23.27 -4.45 -18.16
CA GLU A 119 -23.85 -3.10 -18.08
C GLU A 119 -25.07 -2.95 -18.99
N GLU A 120 -25.02 -3.53 -20.19
CA GLU A 120 -26.12 -3.50 -21.15
C GLU A 120 -27.26 -4.43 -20.73
N GLN A 121 -26.96 -5.60 -20.15
CA GLN A 121 -27.93 -6.51 -19.53
C GLN A 121 -28.54 -5.85 -18.30
N LYS A 122 -27.76 -5.21 -17.44
CA LYS A 122 -28.27 -4.45 -16.31
C LYS A 122 -29.19 -3.31 -16.76
N LYS A 123 -28.83 -2.57 -17.81
CA LYS A 123 -29.71 -1.56 -18.43
C LYS A 123 -30.98 -2.16 -19.01
N ARG A 124 -30.91 -3.32 -19.67
CA ARG A 124 -32.07 -4.04 -20.20
C ARG A 124 -32.94 -4.65 -19.09
N GLU A 125 -32.35 -5.11 -18.00
CA GLU A 125 -33.06 -5.60 -16.82
C GLU A 125 -33.75 -4.46 -16.09
N GLU A 126 -33.08 -3.32 -15.88
CA GLU A 126 -33.67 -2.10 -15.34
C GLU A 126 -34.81 -1.59 -16.24
N GLU A 127 -34.64 -1.64 -17.56
CA GLU A 127 -35.68 -1.27 -18.53
C GLU A 127 -36.83 -2.29 -18.58
N GLN A 128 -36.57 -3.59 -18.48
CA GLN A 128 -37.61 -4.62 -18.37
C GLN A 128 -38.37 -4.52 -17.05
N VAL A 129 -37.70 -4.21 -15.95
CA VAL A 129 -38.34 -3.95 -14.65
C VAL A 129 -39.19 -2.68 -14.73
N ARG A 130 -38.73 -1.62 -15.40
CA ARG A 130 -39.50 -0.40 -15.65
C ARG A 130 -40.73 -0.69 -16.52
N LEU A 131 -40.58 -1.42 -17.63
CA LEU A 131 -41.68 -1.82 -18.52
C LEU A 131 -42.66 -2.77 -17.84
N ALA A 132 -42.18 -3.68 -16.98
CA ALA A 132 -43.04 -4.56 -16.19
C ALA A 132 -43.80 -3.79 -15.11
N ALA A 133 -43.17 -2.80 -14.47
CA ALA A 133 -43.83 -1.90 -13.53
C ALA A 133 -44.87 -1.00 -14.21
N GLU A 134 -44.56 -0.48 -15.40
CA GLU A 134 -45.48 0.32 -16.21
C GLU A 134 -46.68 -0.51 -16.69
N LYS A 135 -46.44 -1.75 -17.14
CA LYS A 135 -47.50 -2.68 -17.51
C LYS A 135 -48.36 -3.10 -16.33
N LYS A 136 -47.76 -3.29 -15.15
CA LYS A 136 -48.50 -3.55 -13.90
C LYS A 136 -49.34 -2.34 -13.49
N MET A 137 -48.83 -1.12 -13.63
CA MET A 137 -49.63 0.09 -13.41
C MET A 137 -50.79 0.21 -14.41
N GLN A 138 -50.58 -0.13 -15.69
CA GLN A 138 -51.65 -0.15 -16.68
C GLN A 138 -52.71 -1.23 -16.40
N GLU A 139 -52.29 -2.42 -15.94
CA GLU A 139 -53.21 -3.49 -15.54
C GLU A 139 -53.99 -3.12 -14.26
N GLU A 140 -53.36 -2.48 -13.28
CA GLU A 140 -54.04 -1.95 -12.07
C GLU A 140 -54.99 -0.80 -12.41
N GLU A 141 -54.63 0.08 -13.35
CA GLU A 141 -55.50 1.16 -13.82
C GLU A 141 -56.70 0.63 -14.62
N GLN A 142 -56.51 -0.39 -15.48
CA GLN A 142 -57.61 -1.08 -16.15
C GLN A 142 -58.53 -1.81 -15.15
N ALA A 143 -57.97 -2.42 -14.10
CA ALA A 143 -58.76 -3.03 -13.04
C ALA A 143 -59.55 -1.99 -12.23
N ARG A 144 -58.97 -0.81 -11.97
CA ARG A 144 -59.65 0.31 -11.31
C ARG A 144 -60.80 0.84 -12.16
N LEU A 145 -60.57 1.05 -13.46
CA LEU A 145 -61.60 1.50 -14.41
C LEU A 145 -62.73 0.46 -14.56
N ALA A 146 -62.41 -0.84 -14.53
CA ALA A 146 -63.41 -1.90 -14.55
C ALA A 146 -64.24 -1.94 -13.24
N ALA A 147 -63.62 -1.70 -12.09
CA ALA A 147 -64.31 -1.61 -10.81
C ALA A 147 -65.20 -0.37 -10.71
N GLU A 148 -64.74 0.77 -11.24
CA GLU A 148 -65.52 2.01 -11.33
C GLU A 148 -66.74 1.85 -12.22
N LYS A 149 -66.58 1.17 -13.36
CA LYS A 149 -67.70 0.86 -14.27
C LYS A 149 -68.73 -0.08 -13.63
N LYS A 150 -68.27 -1.05 -12.83
CA LYS A 150 -69.15 -1.94 -12.06
C LYS A 150 -69.92 -1.18 -10.96
N ALA A 151 -69.27 -0.23 -10.29
CA ALA A 151 -69.93 0.62 -9.30
C ALA A 151 -70.99 1.53 -9.94
N GLN A 152 -70.72 2.09 -11.12
CA GLN A 152 -71.71 2.87 -11.89
C GLN A 152 -72.91 2.02 -12.36
N GLU A 153 -72.69 0.77 -12.75
CA GLU A 153 -73.77 -0.16 -13.12
C GLU A 153 -74.63 -0.56 -11.88
N GLU A 154 -74.01 -0.76 -10.71
CA GLU A 154 -74.73 -1.01 -9.46
C GLU A 154 -75.51 0.22 -8.96
N GLU A 155 -74.98 1.43 -9.17
CA GLU A 155 -75.66 2.69 -8.85
C GLU A 155 -76.86 2.94 -9.77
N GLN A 156 -76.74 2.65 -11.08
CA GLN A 156 -77.88 2.65 -12.00
C GLN A 156 -78.94 1.63 -11.62
N ALA A 157 -78.55 0.42 -11.18
CA ALA A 157 -79.50 -0.58 -10.70
C ALA A 157 -80.24 -0.13 -9.43
N ARG A 158 -79.56 0.58 -8.51
CA ARG A 158 -80.18 1.20 -7.33
C ARG A 158 -81.17 2.30 -7.70
N LEU A 159 -80.82 3.19 -8.63
CA LEU A 159 -81.71 4.25 -9.11
C LEU A 159 -82.97 3.69 -9.80
N VAL A 160 -82.85 2.57 -10.51
CA VAL A 160 -84.00 1.87 -11.12
C VAL A 160 -84.88 1.22 -10.04
N ALA A 161 -84.29 0.65 -8.99
CA ALA A 161 -85.04 0.10 -7.85
C ALA A 161 -85.75 1.20 -7.03
N GLU A 162 -85.11 2.36 -6.87
CA GLU A 162 -85.69 3.52 -6.17
C GLU A 162 -86.86 4.14 -6.95
N LYS A 163 -86.76 4.24 -8.28
CA LYS A 163 -87.90 4.63 -9.14
C LYS A 163 -89.08 3.67 -9.01
N LYS A 164 -88.81 2.36 -8.95
CA LYS A 164 -89.86 1.34 -8.79
C LYS A 164 -90.54 1.43 -7.42
N ALA A 165 -89.78 1.73 -6.36
CA ALA A 165 -90.33 2.00 -5.04
C ALA A 165 -91.17 3.29 -5.00
N GLN A 166 -90.76 4.35 -5.72
CA GLN A 166 -91.55 5.58 -5.85
C GLN A 166 -92.85 5.39 -6.64
N GLU A 167 -92.86 4.52 -7.67
CA GLU A 167 -94.08 4.16 -8.41
C GLU A 167 -95.04 3.29 -7.56
N GLU A 168 -94.52 2.38 -6.73
CA GLU A 168 -95.33 1.63 -5.75
C GLU A 168 -95.91 2.53 -4.64
N GLU A 169 -95.14 3.52 -4.17
CA GLU A 169 -95.60 4.55 -3.23
C GLU A 169 -96.72 5.42 -3.85
N GLN A 170 -96.58 5.83 -5.13
CA GLN A 170 -97.63 6.54 -5.85
C GLN A 170 -98.89 5.68 -6.09
N ALA A 171 -98.73 4.38 -6.33
CA ALA A 171 -99.85 3.44 -6.42
C ALA A 171 -100.56 3.26 -5.06
N ARG A 172 -99.82 3.29 -3.95
CA ARG A 172 -100.37 3.26 -2.58
C ARG A 172 -101.15 4.55 -2.26
N ILE A 173 -100.62 5.71 -2.62
CA ILE A 173 -101.30 7.02 -2.47
C ILE A 173 -102.54 7.11 -3.37
N ALA A 174 -102.53 6.52 -4.57
CA ALA A 174 -103.69 6.43 -5.46
C ALA A 174 -104.79 5.48 -4.91
N ALA A 175 -104.40 4.37 -4.27
CA ALA A 175 -105.32 3.47 -3.58
C ALA A 175 -105.92 4.11 -2.31
N GLU A 176 -105.14 4.90 -1.57
CA GLU A 176 -105.59 5.65 -0.39
C GLU A 176 -106.55 6.79 -0.77
N LYS A 177 -106.32 7.48 -1.89
CA LYS A 177 -107.29 8.45 -2.46
C LYS A 177 -108.61 7.78 -2.88
N LYS A 178 -108.56 6.57 -3.44
CA LYS A 178 -109.75 5.81 -3.85
C LYS A 178 -110.56 5.31 -2.65
N ALA A 179 -109.88 4.93 -1.55
CA ALA A 179 -110.50 4.59 -0.28
C ALA A 179 -111.15 5.82 0.41
N GLN A 180 -110.53 7.01 0.32
CA GLN A 180 -111.11 8.27 0.81
C GLN A 180 -112.33 8.74 -0.02
N GLU A 181 -112.36 8.48 -1.33
CA GLU A 181 -113.53 8.76 -2.19
C GLU A 181 -114.70 7.78 -1.91
N GLU A 182 -114.43 6.50 -1.65
CA GLU A 182 -115.44 5.53 -1.19
C GLU A 182 -115.98 5.85 0.23
N GLU A 183 -115.13 6.40 1.12
CA GLU A 183 -115.54 6.87 2.44
C GLU A 183 -116.37 8.17 2.39
N GLN A 184 -116.07 9.09 1.46
CA GLN A 184 -116.92 10.26 1.18
C GLN A 184 -118.28 9.88 0.57
N ALA A 185 -118.35 8.80 -0.23
CA ALA A 185 -119.63 8.26 -0.72
C ALA A 185 -120.45 7.56 0.38
N ARG A 186 -119.79 6.94 1.37
CA ARG A 186 -120.43 6.33 2.54
C ARG A 186 -120.96 7.39 3.53
N LEU A 187 -120.21 8.47 3.75
CA LEU A 187 -120.63 9.64 4.55
C LEU A 187 -121.77 10.44 3.90
N ALA A 188 -121.90 10.43 2.57
CA ALA A 188 -123.03 11.03 1.86
C ALA A 188 -124.35 10.22 1.99
N ALA A 189 -124.27 8.92 2.27
CA ALA A 189 -125.43 8.07 2.55
C ALA A 189 -125.87 8.13 4.03
N GLU A 190 -124.92 8.31 4.95
CA GLU A 190 -125.18 8.49 6.40
C GLU A 190 -125.79 9.87 6.73
N LYS A 191 -125.43 10.91 5.96
CA LYS A 191 -126.03 12.25 6.04
C LYS A 191 -127.50 12.30 5.59
N LYS A 192 -127.96 11.31 4.81
CA LYS A 192 -129.37 11.14 4.41
C LYS A 192 -130.23 10.48 5.51
N ALA A 193 -129.61 9.95 6.57
CA ALA A 193 -130.29 9.30 7.71
C ALA A 193 -130.22 10.13 9.02
N GLN A 194 -129.42 11.21 9.08
CA GLN A 194 -129.31 12.10 10.25
C GLN A 194 -130.10 13.42 10.13
N ASP A 195 -130.54 13.81 8.93
CA ASP A 195 -131.28 15.06 8.69
C ASP A 195 -132.80 14.95 8.95
N GLU A 196 -133.34 13.76 9.29
CA GLU A 196 -134.71 13.59 9.80
C GLU A 196 -134.83 13.77 11.33
N GLU A 197 -133.74 13.78 12.10
CA GLU A 197 -133.82 13.79 13.58
C GLU A 197 -133.47 15.13 14.26
N GLN A 198 -132.92 16.13 13.55
CA GLN A 198 -132.74 17.47 14.12
C GLN A 198 -133.47 18.60 13.39
N ALA A 199 -134.52 18.23 12.64
CA ALA A 199 -135.73 19.05 12.52
C ALA A 199 -136.44 19.29 13.88
N ARG A 200 -135.93 18.73 14.99
CA ARG A 200 -136.37 19.02 16.37
C ARG A 200 -135.55 20.09 17.10
N ILE A 201 -134.54 20.70 16.47
CA ILE A 201 -133.93 21.97 16.93
C ILE A 201 -134.31 23.10 15.95
N ALA A 202 -135.54 23.05 15.43
CA ALA A 202 -136.10 24.04 14.52
C ALA A 202 -136.84 25.19 15.23
N ALA A 203 -136.82 25.29 16.56
CA ALA A 203 -137.80 26.15 17.24
C ALA A 203 -137.26 27.01 18.39
N GLU A 204 -135.94 27.21 18.45
CA GLU A 204 -135.37 28.38 19.13
C GLU A 204 -134.52 29.18 18.14
N LYS A 205 -135.17 29.54 17.03
CA LYS A 205 -135.46 30.94 16.76
C LYS A 205 -134.26 31.85 17.04
N LYS A 206 -133.55 32.25 16.00
CA LYS A 206 -134.08 33.33 15.13
C LYS A 206 -134.46 34.54 15.99
N LYS A 207 -133.45 35.22 16.50
CA LYS A 207 -133.14 36.49 15.88
C LYS A 207 -131.84 36.29 15.10
N HIS A 208 -131.93 36.12 13.79
CA HIS A 208 -132.23 37.25 12.90
C HIS A 208 -131.18 38.31 13.21
N GLU A 209 -130.29 38.40 12.25
CA GLU A 209 -129.79 39.65 11.73
C GLU A 209 -128.28 39.65 11.75
N GLU A 210 -127.61 39.73 10.62
CA GLU A 210 -128.03 39.78 9.23
C GLU A 210 -126.65 39.83 8.56
N GLU A 211 -126.38 38.95 7.62
CA GLU A 211 -126.72 39.30 6.26
C GLU A 211 -125.57 40.07 5.63
N LEU A 212 -124.97 39.33 4.71
CA LEU A 212 -124.59 39.83 3.41
C LEU A 212 -123.33 40.68 3.31
N ALA A 213 -122.76 40.45 2.14
CA ALA A 213 -122.10 41.47 1.36
C ALA A 213 -120.70 41.83 1.83
N ARG A 214 -119.78 40.87 1.69
CA ARG A 214 -118.62 41.16 0.82
C ARG A 214 -117.96 39.95 0.16
N ILE A 215 -118.75 38.97 -0.28
CA ILE A 215 -118.47 38.34 -1.58
C ILE A 215 -118.93 39.37 -2.62
N ALA A 216 -118.00 40.23 -2.99
CA ALA A 216 -117.98 40.93 -4.25
C ALA A 216 -116.61 41.59 -4.23
N ALA A 217 -115.68 41.04 -4.99
CA ALA A 217 -115.60 41.46 -6.37
C ALA A 217 -115.37 42.98 -6.39
N GLU A 218 -114.11 43.35 -6.52
CA GLU A 218 -113.63 43.88 -7.78
C GLU A 218 -112.18 44.31 -7.48
N LYS A 219 -111.17 43.68 -8.06
CA LYS A 219 -110.72 44.10 -9.38
C LYS A 219 -110.64 45.64 -9.51
N LYS A 220 -109.82 46.28 -8.69
CA LYS A 220 -109.16 47.56 -9.02
C LYS A 220 -108.19 47.97 -7.93
N LYS A 221 -106.99 47.38 -7.98
CA LYS A 221 -105.73 48.07 -7.65
C LYS A 221 -104.59 47.42 -8.46
N GLN A 222 -104.88 47.18 -9.75
CA GLN A 222 -103.90 47.47 -10.80
C GLN A 222 -103.63 48.98 -10.75
N GLU A 223 -102.43 49.39 -11.18
CA GLU A 223 -102.01 50.77 -11.50
C GLU A 223 -101.13 51.53 -10.49
N GLN A 224 -100.61 50.94 -9.40
CA GLN A 224 -99.70 51.68 -8.50
C GLN A 224 -98.42 50.97 -8.03
N GLU A 225 -97.96 49.93 -8.71
CA GLU A 225 -96.66 49.30 -8.38
C GLU A 225 -95.73 49.13 -9.62
N GLU A 226 -96.07 49.71 -10.77
CA GLU A 226 -95.23 49.68 -11.98
C GLU A 226 -94.18 50.81 -12.04
N ALA A 227 -94.05 51.63 -10.99
CA ALA A 227 -93.02 52.68 -10.90
C ALA A 227 -91.96 52.46 -9.79
N ARG A 228 -92.05 51.39 -8.98
CA ARG A 228 -91.03 51.03 -7.96
C ARG A 228 -89.99 50.00 -8.44
N ILE A 229 -90.16 49.48 -9.67
CA ILE A 229 -89.34 48.43 -10.30
C ILE A 229 -88.02 48.93 -10.96
N ALA A 230 -87.66 50.22 -10.81
CA ALA A 230 -86.39 50.76 -11.31
C ALA A 230 -85.32 51.03 -10.22
N ALA A 231 -85.67 50.99 -8.93
CA ALA A 231 -84.73 51.28 -7.82
C ALA A 231 -84.40 50.05 -6.94
N GLU A 232 -85.14 48.94 -7.07
CA GLU A 232 -84.92 47.70 -6.31
C GLU A 232 -84.01 46.68 -7.03
N LYS A 233 -83.62 46.97 -8.29
CA LYS A 233 -82.70 46.15 -9.09
C LYS A 233 -81.21 46.36 -8.78
N LYS A 234 -80.85 47.27 -7.85
CA LYS A 234 -79.45 47.51 -7.40
C LYS A 234 -79.15 47.00 -5.99
N LYS A 235 -80.12 46.41 -5.28
CA LYS A 235 -79.94 45.83 -3.93
C LYS A 235 -79.93 44.29 -3.87
N GLN A 236 -80.08 43.61 -5.01
CA GLN A 236 -79.96 42.14 -5.10
C GLN A 236 -78.62 41.66 -5.69
N GLU A 237 -77.83 42.53 -6.33
CA GLU A 237 -76.47 42.18 -6.79
C GLU A 237 -75.43 42.16 -5.64
N GLU A 238 -75.67 42.88 -4.53
CA GLU A 238 -74.73 42.96 -3.41
C GLU A 238 -74.84 41.78 -2.41
N LYS A 239 -75.89 40.94 -2.50
CA LYS A 239 -76.03 39.72 -1.69
C LYS A 239 -75.41 38.47 -2.32
N GLN A 240 -75.11 38.48 -3.63
CA GLN A 240 -74.42 37.37 -4.29
C GLN A 240 -72.88 37.46 -4.21
N ALA A 241 -72.30 38.62 -3.88
CA ALA A 241 -70.86 38.73 -3.65
C ALA A 241 -70.40 38.21 -2.26
N ARG A 242 -71.20 38.39 -1.19
CA ARG A 242 -70.82 37.97 0.18
C ARG A 242 -70.95 36.47 0.49
N LEU A 243 -71.62 35.68 -0.35
CA LEU A 243 -71.72 34.22 -0.17
C LEU A 243 -70.61 33.44 -0.92
N ALA A 244 -70.00 34.04 -1.94
CA ALA A 244 -68.86 33.46 -2.65
C ALA A 244 -67.54 33.60 -1.88
N GLU A 245 -67.35 34.69 -1.14
CA GLU A 245 -66.14 34.94 -0.34
C GLU A 245 -66.06 34.04 0.91
N LYS A 246 -67.21 33.76 1.55
CA LYS A 246 -67.27 32.87 2.73
C LYS A 246 -66.99 31.40 2.38
N LYS A 247 -67.39 30.95 1.19
CA LYS A 247 -67.16 29.57 0.71
C LYS A 247 -65.69 29.34 0.29
N LYS A 248 -65.05 30.34 -0.32
CA LYS A 248 -63.61 30.30 -0.66
C LYS A 248 -62.72 30.24 0.58
N LEU A 249 -63.03 31.02 1.62
CA LEU A 249 -62.26 31.03 2.88
C LEU A 249 -62.39 29.71 3.68
N GLU A 250 -63.48 28.96 3.49
CA GLU A 250 -63.76 27.70 4.19
C GLU A 250 -63.14 26.48 3.47
N GLU A 251 -63.11 26.49 2.13
CA GLU A 251 -62.35 25.52 1.32
C GLU A 251 -60.84 25.71 1.45
N GLU A 252 -60.35 26.96 1.53
CA GLU A 252 -58.93 27.26 1.73
C GLU A 252 -58.45 26.88 3.14
N LYS A 253 -59.29 27.05 4.17
CA LYS A 253 -59.02 26.55 5.53
C LYS A 253 -59.02 25.02 5.62
N GLN A 254 -59.90 24.31 4.90
CA GLN A 254 -59.88 22.84 4.86
C GLN A 254 -58.67 22.28 4.09
N ALA A 255 -58.24 22.96 3.02
CA ALA A 255 -57.02 22.60 2.29
C ALA A 255 -55.75 22.85 3.11
N GLN A 256 -55.68 23.95 3.88
CA GLN A 256 -54.57 24.23 4.79
C GLN A 256 -54.52 23.24 5.97
N LEU A 257 -55.66 22.88 6.57
CA LEU A 257 -55.71 21.89 7.66
C LEU A 257 -55.28 20.49 7.21
N ALA A 258 -55.63 20.09 5.97
CA ALA A 258 -55.24 18.80 5.40
C ALA A 258 -53.76 18.76 5.03
N ALA A 259 -53.20 19.87 4.52
CA ALA A 259 -51.78 20.00 4.24
C ALA A 259 -50.94 20.02 5.53
N GLU A 260 -51.40 20.72 6.58
CA GLU A 260 -50.74 20.77 7.88
C GLU A 260 -50.76 19.39 8.58
N LYS A 261 -51.86 18.64 8.45
CA LYS A 261 -51.95 17.26 8.99
C LYS A 261 -51.00 16.29 8.28
N LYS A 262 -50.87 16.38 6.96
CA LYS A 262 -49.93 15.57 6.17
C LYS A 262 -48.47 15.94 6.45
N ALA A 263 -48.17 17.23 6.60
CA ALA A 263 -46.84 17.71 6.99
C ALA A 263 -46.46 17.24 8.41
N ARG A 264 -47.41 17.24 9.35
CA ARG A 264 -47.20 16.77 10.73
C ARG A 264 -47.03 15.25 10.83
N GLU A 265 -47.70 14.48 9.96
CA GLU A 265 -47.50 13.02 9.83
C GLU A 265 -46.15 12.67 9.19
N GLU A 266 -45.69 13.42 8.18
CA GLU A 266 -44.34 13.27 7.62
C GLU A 266 -43.24 13.71 8.59
N GLU A 267 -43.46 14.76 9.37
CA GLU A 267 -42.54 15.22 10.42
C GLU A 267 -42.46 14.20 11.57
N GLN A 268 -43.58 13.63 12.01
CA GLN A 268 -43.59 12.53 12.98
C GLN A 268 -42.89 11.26 12.44
N ALA A 269 -43.07 10.93 11.16
CA ALA A 269 -42.36 9.80 10.55
C ALA A 269 -40.85 10.04 10.47
N LYS A 270 -40.41 11.27 10.18
CA LYS A 270 -38.99 11.67 10.21
C LYS A 270 -38.43 11.64 11.63
N LEU A 271 -39.15 12.13 12.63
CA LEU A 271 -38.74 12.10 14.04
C LEU A 271 -38.62 10.68 14.60
N VAL A 272 -39.47 9.75 14.16
CA VAL A 272 -39.40 8.32 14.51
C VAL A 272 -38.23 7.64 13.81
N ALA A 273 -37.98 7.97 12.54
CA ALA A 273 -36.80 7.47 11.82
C ALA A 273 -35.49 8.00 12.40
N GLU A 274 -35.45 9.27 12.80
CA GLU A 274 -34.30 9.91 13.44
C GLU A 274 -34.05 9.34 14.84
N LYS A 275 -35.09 9.09 15.65
CA LYS A 275 -34.93 8.38 16.93
C LYS A 275 -34.40 6.96 16.75
N LYS A 276 -34.87 6.21 15.75
CA LYS A 276 -34.32 4.88 15.44
C LYS A 276 -32.87 4.95 14.95
N ALA A 277 -32.51 5.97 14.16
CA ALA A 277 -31.13 6.19 13.75
C ALA A 277 -30.23 6.57 14.93
N GLN A 278 -30.70 7.44 15.84
CA GLN A 278 -29.98 7.81 17.06
C GLN A 278 -29.84 6.65 18.05
N GLU A 279 -30.83 5.74 18.13
CA GLU A 279 -30.72 4.51 18.93
C GLU A 279 -29.75 3.50 18.30
N ALA A 280 -29.75 3.35 16.98
CA ALA A 280 -28.77 2.53 16.27
C ALA A 280 -27.34 3.09 16.39
N GLU A 281 -27.18 4.42 16.33
CA GLU A 281 -25.93 5.14 16.55
C GLU A 281 -25.42 4.92 17.99
N LYS A 282 -26.31 5.05 19.00
CA LYS A 282 -25.98 4.75 20.40
C LYS A 282 -25.59 3.29 20.61
N ALA A 283 -26.27 2.35 19.95
CA ALA A 283 -25.93 0.93 19.99
C ALA A 283 -24.57 0.65 19.33
N ARG A 284 -24.25 1.32 18.21
CA ARG A 284 -22.95 1.25 17.54
C ARG A 284 -21.83 1.81 18.41
N ILE A 285 -22.02 2.99 19.01
CA ILE A 285 -21.04 3.61 19.92
C ILE A 285 -20.85 2.76 21.18
N ALA A 286 -21.91 2.12 21.70
CA ALA A 286 -21.80 1.20 22.83
C ALA A 286 -21.03 -0.08 22.47
N ALA A 287 -21.24 -0.63 21.27
CA ALA A 287 -20.49 -1.77 20.75
C ALA A 287 -19.01 -1.41 20.51
N GLU A 288 -18.73 -0.22 19.98
CA GLU A 288 -17.39 0.29 19.75
C GLU A 288 -16.65 0.55 21.07
N LYS A 289 -17.32 1.14 22.08
CA LYS A 289 -16.74 1.29 23.42
C LYS A 289 -16.45 -0.06 24.09
N LYS A 290 -17.31 -1.06 23.89
CA LYS A 290 -17.08 -2.42 24.42
C LYS A 290 -15.90 -3.09 23.71
N ALA A 291 -15.79 -2.94 22.39
CA ALA A 291 -14.65 -3.42 21.62
C ALA A 291 -13.33 -2.74 22.03
N GLN A 292 -13.34 -1.41 22.21
CA GLN A 292 -12.19 -0.66 22.72
C GLN A 292 -11.80 -1.06 24.15
N GLN A 293 -12.76 -1.36 25.03
CA GLN A 293 -12.48 -1.87 26.38
C GLN A 293 -11.90 -3.29 26.35
N GLU A 294 -12.37 -4.18 25.48
CA GLU A 294 -11.78 -5.50 25.29
C GLU A 294 -10.38 -5.41 24.68
N GLU A 295 -10.14 -4.49 23.75
CA GLU A 295 -8.84 -4.23 23.16
C GLU A 295 -7.85 -3.65 24.18
N GLN A 296 -8.28 -2.67 24.99
CA GLN A 296 -7.47 -2.15 26.10
C GLN A 296 -7.17 -3.21 27.16
N ALA A 297 -8.11 -4.12 27.45
CA ALA A 297 -7.88 -5.24 28.36
C ALA A 297 -6.87 -6.26 27.80
N LYS A 298 -6.92 -6.54 26.49
CA LYS A 298 -5.92 -7.35 25.79
C LYS A 298 -4.54 -6.69 25.79
N LEU A 299 -4.48 -5.39 25.49
CA LEU A 299 -3.24 -4.61 25.50
C LEU A 299 -2.60 -4.56 26.89
N LEU A 300 -3.41 -4.44 27.95
CA LEU A 300 -2.95 -4.45 29.33
C LEU A 300 -2.45 -5.85 29.75
N ALA A 301 -3.11 -6.91 29.30
CA ALA A 301 -2.66 -8.28 29.53
C ALA A 301 -1.34 -8.59 28.79
N GLU A 302 -1.20 -8.08 27.57
CA GLU A 302 0.02 -8.20 26.77
C GLU A 302 1.17 -7.39 27.36
N LYS A 303 0.90 -6.16 27.81
CA LYS A 303 1.88 -5.35 28.54
C LYS A 303 2.36 -6.04 29.83
N LYS A 304 1.46 -6.69 30.58
CA LYS A 304 1.84 -7.48 31.76
C LYS A 304 2.69 -8.71 31.40
N LYS A 305 2.43 -9.34 30.25
CA LYS A 305 3.29 -10.43 29.74
C LYS A 305 4.68 -9.91 29.35
N GLN A 306 4.74 -8.79 28.63
CA GLN A 306 6.00 -8.15 28.24
C GLN A 306 6.80 -7.69 29.46
N GLU A 307 6.17 -7.12 30.49
CA GLU A 307 6.84 -6.74 31.74
C GLU A 307 7.38 -7.97 32.50
N ALA A 308 6.64 -9.10 32.51
CA ALA A 308 7.12 -10.35 33.10
C ALA A 308 8.28 -10.98 32.30
N GLU A 309 8.26 -10.84 30.98
CA GLU A 309 9.32 -11.31 30.08
C GLU A 309 10.58 -10.44 30.19
N LEU A 310 10.44 -9.12 30.25
CA LEU A 310 11.53 -8.17 30.56
C LEU A 310 12.18 -8.49 31.91
N LYS A 311 11.39 -8.84 32.92
CA LYS A 311 11.92 -9.25 34.22
C LYS A 311 12.69 -10.57 34.13
N ARG A 312 12.19 -11.56 33.38
CA ARG A 312 12.91 -12.82 33.12
C ARG A 312 14.21 -12.59 32.35
N LEU A 313 14.21 -11.71 31.34
CA LEU A 313 15.40 -11.37 30.58
C LEU A 313 16.45 -10.63 31.44
N ALA A 314 16.01 -9.75 32.34
CA ALA A 314 16.90 -9.10 33.30
C ALA A 314 17.53 -10.10 34.28
N ASP A 315 16.76 -11.05 34.79
CA ASP A 315 17.26 -12.12 35.67
C ASP A 315 18.24 -13.06 34.92
N LEU A 316 17.95 -13.39 33.65
CA LEU A 316 18.83 -14.20 32.80
C LEU A 316 20.15 -13.47 32.49
N LYS A 317 20.09 -12.17 32.19
CA LYS A 317 21.29 -11.34 31.96
C LYS A 317 22.16 -11.27 33.21
N LYS A 318 21.54 -11.18 34.39
CA LYS A 318 22.26 -11.20 35.67
C LYS A 318 22.96 -12.55 35.91
N GLN A 319 22.30 -13.67 35.58
CA GLN A 319 22.93 -14.99 35.63
C GLN A 319 24.08 -15.14 34.63
N GLN A 320 23.94 -14.61 33.41
CA GLN A 320 25.00 -14.62 32.41
C GLN A 320 26.21 -13.77 32.84
N GLU A 321 25.98 -12.58 33.41
CA GLU A 321 27.06 -11.75 33.96
C GLU A 321 27.79 -12.43 35.14
N GLU A 322 27.07 -13.16 35.99
CA GLU A 322 27.68 -13.96 37.07
C GLU A 322 28.48 -15.16 36.53
N GLN A 323 27.95 -15.88 35.54
CA GLN A 323 28.68 -16.97 34.86
C GLN A 323 29.92 -16.46 34.15
N GLN A 324 29.85 -15.28 33.52
CA GLN A 324 30.98 -14.68 32.81
C GLN A 324 32.08 -14.23 33.78
N LYS A 325 31.71 -13.67 34.94
CA LYS A 325 32.67 -13.34 36.01
C LYS A 325 33.35 -14.59 36.58
N GLU A 326 32.63 -15.69 36.76
CA GLU A 326 33.22 -16.97 37.17
C GLU A 326 34.17 -17.53 36.09
N LEU A 327 33.79 -17.46 34.82
CA LEU A 327 34.62 -17.90 33.71
C LEU A 327 35.92 -17.08 33.60
N GLU A 328 35.83 -15.75 33.72
CA GLU A 328 37.00 -14.86 33.75
C GLU A 328 37.93 -15.17 34.93
N LYS A 329 37.36 -15.48 36.10
CA LYS A 329 38.13 -15.87 37.28
C LYS A 329 38.84 -17.21 37.08
N GLN A 330 38.19 -18.17 36.42
CA GLN A 330 38.80 -19.46 36.06
C GLN A 330 39.89 -19.29 35.00
N GLN A 331 39.67 -18.45 33.98
CA GLN A 331 40.65 -18.13 32.95
C GLN A 331 41.89 -17.45 33.54
N LYS A 332 41.73 -16.43 34.39
CA LYS A 332 42.85 -15.77 35.08
C LYS A 332 43.64 -16.74 35.96
N LYS A 333 42.96 -17.68 36.62
CA LYS A 333 43.61 -18.72 37.44
C LYS A 333 44.40 -19.71 36.59
N ALA A 334 43.86 -20.10 35.43
CA ALA A 334 44.53 -20.98 34.48
C ALA A 334 45.75 -20.31 33.81
N GLU A 335 45.62 -19.02 33.48
CA GLU A 335 46.69 -18.21 32.90
C GLU A 335 47.84 -18.01 33.89
N LEU A 336 47.53 -17.69 35.15
CA LEU A 336 48.54 -17.59 36.22
C LEU A 336 49.25 -18.94 36.46
N ALA A 337 48.53 -20.06 36.38
CA ALA A 337 49.09 -21.40 36.50
C ALA A 337 50.02 -21.75 35.32
N LYS A 338 49.66 -21.36 34.10
CA LYS A 338 50.54 -21.50 32.91
C LYS A 338 51.81 -20.66 33.05
N LEU A 339 51.68 -19.40 33.47
CA LEU A 339 52.81 -18.49 33.62
C LEU A 339 53.79 -18.96 34.71
N LEU A 340 53.28 -19.53 35.80
CA LEU A 340 54.09 -20.18 36.85
C LEU A 340 54.77 -21.47 36.36
N ALA A 341 54.11 -22.27 35.53
CA ALA A 341 54.69 -23.47 34.95
C ALA A 341 55.79 -23.14 33.93
N GLU A 342 55.58 -22.10 33.12
CA GLU A 342 56.54 -21.61 32.14
C GLU A 342 57.78 -21.01 32.80
N LYS A 343 57.60 -20.25 33.89
CA LYS A 343 58.71 -19.75 34.70
C LYS A 343 59.54 -20.87 35.34
N LYS A 344 58.88 -21.92 35.87
CA LYS A 344 59.60 -23.11 36.37
C LYS A 344 60.37 -23.83 35.25
N LYS A 345 59.80 -23.90 34.05
CA LYS A 345 60.44 -24.52 32.88
C LYS A 345 61.66 -23.71 32.41
N GLN A 346 61.59 -22.38 32.46
CA GLN A 346 62.73 -21.50 32.19
C GLN A 346 63.85 -21.66 33.23
N GLU A 347 63.53 -21.68 34.53
CA GLU A 347 64.52 -21.89 35.60
C GLU A 347 65.22 -23.27 35.47
N GLU A 348 64.49 -24.29 35.02
CA GLU A 348 65.06 -25.63 34.80
C GLU A 348 65.90 -25.71 33.52
N GLN A 349 65.49 -25.01 32.45
CA GLN A 349 66.30 -24.86 31.24
C GLN A 349 67.60 -24.09 31.50
N GLU A 350 67.58 -23.03 32.32
CA GLU A 350 68.78 -22.29 32.72
C GLU A 350 69.72 -23.16 33.56
N LYS A 351 69.19 -23.96 34.50
CA LYS A 351 70.01 -24.94 35.25
C LYS A 351 70.65 -25.99 34.34
N GLN A 352 69.92 -26.50 33.36
CA GLN A 352 70.44 -27.46 32.38
C GLN A 352 71.47 -26.83 31.44
N ALA A 353 71.28 -25.58 31.03
CA ALA A 353 72.25 -24.82 30.23
C ALA A 353 73.55 -24.58 31.01
N LEU A 354 73.46 -24.19 32.28
CA LEU A 354 74.63 -23.99 33.16
C LEU A 354 75.38 -25.30 33.43
N ALA A 355 74.66 -26.43 33.58
CA ALA A 355 75.27 -27.74 33.70
C ALA A 355 76.01 -28.15 32.41
N LYS A 356 75.40 -27.94 31.23
CA LYS A 356 76.05 -28.16 29.93
C LYS A 356 77.28 -27.28 29.71
N GLN A 357 77.24 -26.03 30.14
CA GLN A 357 78.39 -25.12 30.04
C GLN A 357 79.57 -25.60 30.90
N LYS A 358 79.29 -26.06 32.13
CA LYS A 358 80.32 -26.66 33.00
C LYS A 358 80.87 -27.98 32.45
N GLU A 359 80.03 -28.81 31.82
CA GLU A 359 80.44 -30.03 31.12
C GLU A 359 81.34 -29.70 29.92
N GLN A 360 80.98 -28.69 29.12
CA GLN A 360 81.76 -28.22 27.97
C GLN A 360 83.13 -27.67 28.39
N GLU A 361 83.21 -26.85 29.46
CA GLU A 361 84.50 -26.40 30.00
C GLU A 361 85.36 -27.58 30.48
N ARG A 362 84.74 -28.61 31.07
CA ARG A 362 85.46 -29.80 31.54
C ARG A 362 85.98 -30.63 30.36
N GLN A 363 85.18 -30.76 29.30
CA GLN A 363 85.59 -31.41 28.05
C GLN A 363 86.69 -30.63 27.32
N GLN A 364 86.64 -29.30 27.34
CA GLN A 364 87.66 -28.44 26.74
C GLN A 364 89.00 -28.55 27.49
N LYS A 365 88.98 -28.54 28.83
CA LYS A 365 90.19 -28.81 29.64
C LYS A 365 90.75 -30.22 29.41
N LEU A 366 89.88 -31.22 29.24
CA LEU A 366 90.29 -32.59 28.92
C LEU A 366 90.89 -32.69 27.50
N LEU A 367 90.38 -31.89 26.55
CA LEU A 367 90.88 -31.81 25.18
C LEU A 367 92.25 -31.13 25.13
N GLU A 368 92.45 -30.06 25.89
CA GLU A 368 93.75 -29.39 26.04
C GLU A 368 94.79 -30.31 26.71
N GLU A 369 94.41 -31.08 27.72
CA GLU A 369 95.29 -32.09 28.33
C GLU A 369 95.64 -33.23 27.34
N LYS A 370 94.65 -33.68 26.54
CA LYS A 370 94.89 -34.64 25.47
C LYS A 370 95.80 -34.08 24.37
N GLN A 371 95.65 -32.81 24.00
CA GLN A 371 96.52 -32.14 23.03
C GLN A 371 97.95 -32.01 23.55
N ARG A 372 98.16 -31.66 24.82
CA ARG A 372 99.50 -31.68 25.44
C ARG A 372 100.15 -33.06 25.39
N LYS A 373 99.39 -34.13 25.69
CA LYS A 373 99.87 -35.52 25.61
C LYS A 373 100.13 -35.96 24.16
N GLN A 374 99.35 -35.46 23.20
CA GLN A 374 99.56 -35.72 21.77
C GLN A 374 100.76 -34.96 21.21
N GLU A 375 101.01 -33.72 21.62
CA GLU A 375 102.22 -32.97 21.22
C GLU A 375 103.50 -33.60 21.77
N GLU A 376 103.45 -34.15 22.99
CA GLU A 376 104.57 -34.90 23.58
C GLU A 376 104.81 -36.22 22.85
N GLN A 377 103.74 -36.96 22.51
CA GLN A 377 103.83 -38.14 21.64
C GLN A 377 104.29 -37.80 20.22
N ALA A 378 103.90 -36.64 19.67
CA ALA A 378 104.29 -36.18 18.33
C ALA A 378 105.78 -35.85 18.26
N ARG A 379 106.37 -35.23 19.28
CA ARG A 379 107.85 -35.05 19.35
C ARG A 379 108.59 -36.39 19.37
N LEU A 380 108.07 -37.37 20.12
CA LEU A 380 108.60 -38.75 20.17
C LEU A 380 108.39 -39.53 18.86
N LEU A 381 107.37 -39.17 18.07
CA LEU A 381 107.07 -39.79 16.76
C LEU A 381 107.86 -39.13 15.63
N GLU A 382 108.13 -37.83 15.69
CA GLU A 382 108.92 -37.06 14.72
C GLU A 382 110.40 -37.50 14.74
N GLU A 383 110.92 -37.86 15.92
CA GLU A 383 112.23 -38.52 16.07
C GLU A 383 112.26 -39.95 15.47
N LYS A 384 111.12 -40.65 15.46
CA LYS A 384 110.96 -41.96 14.81
C LYS A 384 110.65 -41.86 13.30
N GLN A 385 110.02 -40.78 12.83
CA GLN A 385 109.67 -40.55 11.42
C GLN A 385 110.87 -40.14 10.55
N LYS A 386 111.88 -39.45 11.13
CA LYS A 386 113.18 -39.29 10.46
C LYS A 386 113.89 -40.61 10.13
N LYS A 387 113.52 -41.73 10.79
CA LYS A 387 114.02 -43.09 10.51
C LYS A 387 113.08 -43.92 9.62
N GLN A 388 111.91 -43.41 9.23
CA GLN A 388 110.92 -44.12 8.38
C GLN A 388 110.66 -43.45 7.02
N GLU A 389 110.97 -42.16 6.84
CA GLU A 389 110.92 -41.48 5.52
C GLU A 389 111.84 -42.10 4.46
N GLU A 390 112.87 -42.86 4.87
CA GLU A 390 113.71 -43.64 3.97
C GLU A 390 112.99 -44.88 3.38
N LYS A 391 111.93 -45.37 4.04
CA LYS A 391 111.14 -46.55 3.59
C LYS A 391 109.88 -46.19 2.78
N ALA A 392 109.41 -44.95 2.81
CA ALA A 392 108.17 -44.51 2.16
C ALA A 392 108.32 -44.23 0.65
N ARG A 393 109.54 -44.08 0.12
CA ARG A 393 109.80 -43.96 -1.33
C ARG A 393 109.48 -45.24 -2.13
N GLN A 394 109.19 -46.37 -1.48
CA GLN A 394 108.95 -47.67 -2.14
C GLN A 394 107.46 -48.08 -2.25
N LEU A 395 106.49 -47.26 -1.79
CA LEU A 395 105.06 -47.65 -1.78
C LEU A 395 104.16 -46.80 -2.70
N GLU A 396 104.67 -45.71 -3.28
CA GLU A 396 103.94 -44.84 -4.21
C GLU A 396 103.65 -45.50 -5.57
N GLU A 397 104.29 -46.64 -5.86
CA GLU A 397 104.07 -47.45 -7.06
C GLU A 397 102.75 -48.26 -7.02
N LYS A 398 102.11 -48.44 -5.86
CA LYS A 398 100.87 -49.22 -5.72
C LYS A 398 99.56 -48.43 -5.90
N ARG A 399 99.61 -47.10 -6.00
CA ARG A 399 98.41 -46.24 -6.05
C ARG A 399 97.81 -46.03 -7.46
N LYS A 400 98.40 -46.66 -8.49
CA LYS A 400 97.90 -46.62 -9.88
C LYS A 400 96.88 -47.72 -10.23
N GLN A 401 96.47 -48.59 -9.30
CA GLN A 401 95.57 -49.72 -9.55
C GLN A 401 94.12 -49.57 -9.05
N GLU A 402 93.74 -48.47 -8.39
CA GLU A 402 92.37 -48.28 -7.86
C GLU A 402 91.48 -47.34 -8.69
N GLU A 403 92.00 -46.73 -9.76
CA GLU A 403 91.27 -45.76 -10.59
C GLU A 403 90.35 -46.41 -11.65
N GLU A 404 90.38 -47.75 -11.80
CA GLU A 404 89.60 -48.51 -12.80
C GLU A 404 88.21 -48.97 -12.29
N ARG A 405 87.95 -48.92 -10.98
CA ARG A 405 86.68 -49.40 -10.38
C ARG A 405 85.51 -48.41 -10.37
N ALA A 406 85.73 -47.16 -10.79
CA ALA A 406 84.71 -46.11 -10.76
C ALA A 406 83.85 -46.01 -12.04
N ARG A 407 84.06 -46.86 -13.06
CA ARG A 407 83.38 -46.78 -14.37
C ARG A 407 82.24 -47.79 -14.63
N GLN A 408 81.81 -48.61 -13.65
CA GLN A 408 80.86 -49.73 -13.89
C GLN A 408 79.48 -49.64 -13.20
N ILE A 409 79.07 -48.51 -12.61
CA ILE A 409 77.76 -48.41 -11.89
C ILE A 409 76.87 -47.28 -12.48
N ALA A 410 76.99 -47.00 -13.77
CA ALA A 410 76.21 -45.95 -14.45
C ALA A 410 75.33 -46.44 -15.62
N GLU A 411 75.27 -47.74 -15.92
CA GLU A 411 74.68 -48.25 -17.19
C GLU A 411 73.37 -49.06 -17.02
N GLU A 412 72.91 -49.42 -15.81
CA GLU A 412 71.96 -50.56 -15.67
C GLU A 412 70.58 -50.27 -15.04
N LYS A 413 69.94 -49.15 -15.38
CA LYS A 413 68.50 -48.98 -15.04
C LYS A 413 67.71 -48.06 -15.98
N ARG A 414 67.92 -48.21 -17.29
CA ARG A 414 67.24 -47.46 -18.37
C ARG A 414 66.38 -48.31 -19.33
N VAL A 415 65.86 -49.49 -18.95
CA VAL A 415 64.91 -50.27 -19.78
C VAL A 415 63.94 -51.07 -18.89
N ARG A 416 62.75 -50.53 -18.62
CA ARG A 416 61.55 -51.32 -18.23
C ARG A 416 60.27 -50.51 -18.41
N GLU A 417 60.04 -50.10 -19.64
CA GLU A 417 58.69 -49.83 -20.15
C GLU A 417 58.17 -51.11 -20.83
N GLU A 418 56.89 -51.14 -21.21
CA GLU A 418 56.43 -51.82 -22.43
C GLU A 418 55.80 -53.25 -22.35
N GLU A 419 54.92 -53.55 -21.38
CA GLU A 419 54.08 -54.77 -21.49
C GLU A 419 52.69 -54.73 -20.81
N GLN A 420 51.96 -53.61 -20.79
CA GLN A 420 50.54 -53.65 -20.33
C GLN A 420 49.59 -52.75 -21.13
N ALA A 421 49.61 -52.92 -22.46
CA ALA A 421 48.50 -52.57 -23.33
C ALA A 421 48.46 -53.52 -24.54
N ARG A 422 47.47 -54.43 -24.58
CA ARG A 422 46.83 -55.09 -25.77
C ARG A 422 46.51 -56.57 -25.50
N LEU A 423 45.25 -56.90 -25.20
CA LEU A 423 44.54 -58.15 -25.57
C LEU A 423 43.23 -58.29 -24.77
N ALA A 424 42.20 -57.47 -25.01
CA ALA A 424 40.83 -57.76 -24.54
C ALA A 424 39.73 -56.92 -25.21
N ALA A 425 39.90 -56.57 -26.48
CA ALA A 425 38.78 -56.25 -27.36
C ALA A 425 38.85 -57.22 -28.53
N GLU A 426 37.68 -57.67 -29.00
CA GLU A 426 37.50 -58.48 -30.21
C GLU A 426 37.60 -60.01 -30.04
N LYS A 427 36.55 -60.61 -29.47
CA LYS A 427 35.87 -61.69 -30.20
C LYS A 427 34.47 -61.98 -29.66
N LYS A 428 33.54 -61.78 -30.60
CA LYS A 428 32.25 -62.47 -30.79
C LYS A 428 31.12 -62.06 -29.85
N ALA A 429 30.07 -61.39 -30.35
CA ALA A 429 29.30 -61.75 -31.56
C ALA A 429 28.90 -63.23 -31.52
N GLN A 430 27.95 -63.54 -30.63
CA GLN A 430 27.19 -64.78 -30.62
C GLN A 430 25.93 -64.59 -29.76
N GLU A 431 25.02 -63.69 -30.14
CA GLU A 431 23.67 -63.68 -29.56
C GLU A 431 22.60 -63.01 -30.44
N GLU A 432 22.73 -63.15 -31.76
CA GLU A 432 21.66 -62.75 -32.70
C GLU A 432 21.67 -63.60 -33.98
N GLU A 433 21.56 -64.94 -33.86
CA GLU A 433 21.15 -65.79 -35.01
C GLU A 433 20.74 -67.20 -34.57
N LEU A 434 19.62 -67.35 -33.85
CA LEU A 434 18.84 -68.59 -33.92
C LEU A 434 17.36 -68.25 -34.01
N ALA A 435 16.73 -68.83 -35.03
CA ALA A 435 15.28 -68.93 -35.25
C ALA A 435 14.59 -67.82 -36.07
N ARG A 436 15.19 -67.53 -37.22
CA ARG A 436 14.45 -67.34 -38.47
C ARG A 436 13.82 -68.68 -38.92
N ILE A 437 12.74 -69.13 -38.27
CA ILE A 437 11.81 -70.15 -38.81
C ILE A 437 10.38 -69.68 -38.51
N ALA A 438 9.84 -68.86 -39.40
CA ALA A 438 8.44 -68.86 -39.84
C ALA A 438 8.21 -67.61 -40.71
N ALA A 439 9.02 -67.47 -41.75
CA ALA A 439 8.48 -66.90 -42.97
C ALA A 439 7.44 -67.90 -43.52
N GLU A 440 6.56 -67.39 -44.38
CA GLU A 440 5.72 -68.21 -45.27
C GLU A 440 4.37 -68.69 -44.72
N LYS A 441 3.46 -67.74 -44.44
CA LYS A 441 2.15 -67.79 -45.10
C LYS A 441 1.71 -66.41 -45.56
N LYS A 442 2.24 -66.06 -46.72
CA LYS A 442 1.62 -65.16 -47.69
C LYS A 442 0.33 -65.82 -48.21
N LYS A 443 -0.63 -64.97 -48.60
CA LYS A 443 -1.88 -65.24 -49.35
C LYS A 443 -3.11 -65.67 -48.55
N GLN A 444 -4.02 -64.71 -48.35
CA GLN A 444 -5.30 -64.63 -49.07
C GLN A 444 -5.84 -63.19 -48.85
N GLU A 445 -5.82 -62.33 -49.86
CA GLU A 445 -6.88 -62.13 -50.87
C GLU A 445 -8.15 -61.54 -50.22
N GLU A 446 -8.37 -60.24 -50.38
CA GLU A 446 -9.17 -59.62 -51.46
C GLU A 446 -10.64 -60.08 -51.47
N GLU A 447 -11.52 -59.08 -51.32
CA GLU A 447 -12.70 -58.89 -52.16
C GLU A 447 -13.82 -59.95 -52.09
N GLN A 448 -14.99 -59.57 -51.51
CA GLN A 448 -16.29 -59.67 -52.19
C GLN A 448 -17.51 -59.15 -51.42
N ALA A 449 -18.41 -58.54 -52.20
CA ALA A 449 -19.80 -58.08 -51.96
C ALA A 449 -19.96 -56.70 -51.30
N ARG A 450 -20.31 -55.59 -51.96
CA ARG A 450 -21.03 -55.27 -53.23
C ARG A 450 -22.50 -55.73 -53.32
N ILE A 451 -23.39 -54.72 -53.31
CA ILE A 451 -24.70 -54.56 -54.00
C ILE A 451 -26.01 -54.91 -53.25
N ALA A 452 -26.82 -53.88 -52.99
CA ALA A 452 -28.22 -53.69 -53.45
C ALA A 452 -28.71 -52.31 -52.90
N ALA A 453 -28.91 -51.21 -53.66
CA ALA A 453 -29.83 -50.97 -54.79
C ALA A 453 -31.26 -51.46 -54.47
N GLU A 454 -32.37 -50.74 -54.59
CA GLU A 454 -32.70 -49.43 -55.15
C GLU A 454 -34.24 -49.21 -54.93
N LYS A 455 -34.72 -47.98 -55.13
CA LYS A 455 -36.08 -47.58 -55.63
C LYS A 455 -37.32 -47.49 -54.72
N ARG A 456 -37.68 -46.23 -54.45
CA ARG A 456 -38.93 -45.49 -54.80
C ARG A 456 -40.03 -46.24 -55.62
N LYS A 457 -41.34 -46.05 -55.31
CA LYS A 457 -42.32 -45.07 -55.89
C LYS A 457 -43.82 -45.49 -55.69
N GLN A 458 -44.74 -44.51 -55.87
CA GLN A 458 -46.23 -44.56 -56.09
C GLN A 458 -47.14 -44.53 -54.84
N GLU A 459 -48.32 -43.88 -54.78
CA GLU A 459 -49.18 -43.06 -55.67
C GLU A 459 -50.26 -42.42 -54.75
N GLU A 460 -50.59 -41.13 -54.83
CA GLU A 460 -51.65 -40.56 -55.68
C GLU A 460 -52.89 -41.46 -55.85
N GLN A 461 -53.86 -41.35 -54.95
CA GLN A 461 -55.26 -41.64 -55.26
C GLN A 461 -56.21 -40.91 -54.27
N ALA A 462 -57.23 -40.26 -54.83
CA ALA A 462 -58.47 -39.82 -54.18
C ALA A 462 -58.54 -38.42 -53.52
N ARG A 463 -58.18 -37.38 -54.28
CA ARG A 463 -59.04 -36.20 -54.42
C ARG A 463 -59.86 -36.36 -55.71
N LEU A 464 -61.06 -36.97 -55.66
CA LEU A 464 -62.15 -36.69 -56.61
C LEU A 464 -63.41 -37.54 -56.32
N LEU A 465 -64.08 -37.31 -55.19
CA LEU A 465 -65.49 -37.69 -55.09
C LEU A 465 -66.24 -36.73 -54.17
N ALA A 466 -67.27 -36.09 -54.75
CA ALA A 466 -68.37 -35.42 -54.04
C ALA A 466 -68.23 -33.92 -53.75
N GLU A 467 -67.61 -33.25 -54.71
CA GLU A 467 -68.22 -32.13 -55.43
C GLU A 467 -69.55 -32.56 -56.10
N LYS A 468 -70.51 -33.10 -55.33
CA LYS A 468 -71.78 -33.60 -55.91
C LYS A 468 -73.02 -33.49 -55.04
N GLN A 469 -73.01 -32.70 -53.97
CA GLN A 469 -74.26 -32.31 -53.26
C GLN A 469 -74.36 -30.82 -52.93
N ARG A 470 -73.65 -30.00 -53.69
CA ARG A 470 -73.88 -28.56 -53.87
C ARG A 470 -75.08 -28.26 -54.81
N LYS A 471 -76.07 -29.16 -54.85
CA LYS A 471 -77.27 -29.11 -55.73
C LYS A 471 -78.58 -29.43 -54.99
N GLN A 472 -78.72 -28.98 -53.74
CA GLN A 472 -80.00 -28.85 -53.04
C GLN A 472 -80.18 -27.47 -52.38
N GLU A 473 -79.44 -26.45 -52.84
CA GLU A 473 -79.43 -25.10 -52.26
C GLU A 473 -80.31 -24.09 -53.02
N GLU A 474 -81.05 -24.51 -54.06
CA GLU A 474 -81.67 -23.57 -55.01
C GLU A 474 -83.19 -23.68 -55.17
N LYS A 475 -83.85 -24.66 -54.54
CA LYS A 475 -85.32 -24.85 -54.66
C LYS A 475 -86.16 -24.39 -53.46
N ALA A 476 -85.56 -23.75 -52.46
CA ALA A 476 -86.29 -23.14 -51.34
C ALA A 476 -86.26 -21.60 -51.33
N ARG A 477 -85.55 -20.97 -52.29
CA ARG A 477 -85.43 -19.51 -52.43
C ARG A 477 -86.67 -18.82 -53.02
N LEU A 478 -87.70 -19.56 -53.45
CA LEU A 478 -88.89 -19.01 -54.10
C LEU A 478 -90.20 -19.24 -53.32
N LEU A 479 -90.12 -19.71 -52.08
CA LEU A 479 -91.20 -19.68 -51.08
C LEU A 479 -90.95 -18.58 -50.03
N ALA A 480 -90.05 -17.64 -50.36
CA ALA A 480 -89.45 -16.65 -49.48
C ALA A 480 -90.06 -15.24 -49.59
N GLU A 481 -91.03 -15.02 -50.48
CA GLU A 481 -91.54 -13.67 -50.77
C GLU A 481 -92.97 -13.44 -50.23
N LYS A 482 -93.82 -14.47 -50.16
CA LYS A 482 -95.25 -14.32 -49.81
C LYS A 482 -95.66 -14.70 -48.39
N LYS A 483 -94.71 -15.15 -47.55
CA LYS A 483 -94.89 -15.31 -46.09
C LYS A 483 -94.46 -14.06 -45.30
N LYS A 484 -93.84 -13.11 -46.00
CA LYS A 484 -93.07 -11.96 -45.48
C LYS A 484 -93.92 -10.78 -44.97
N GLN A 485 -95.25 -10.79 -45.15
CA GLN A 485 -96.14 -9.69 -44.73
C GLN A 485 -97.17 -10.06 -43.64
N GLN A 486 -97.24 -11.33 -43.21
CA GLN A 486 -97.95 -11.74 -42.00
C GLN A 486 -97.01 -12.17 -40.85
N GLU A 487 -95.72 -12.42 -41.15
CA GLU A 487 -94.65 -12.67 -40.16
C GLU A 487 -94.16 -11.41 -39.43
N GLU A 488 -94.44 -10.19 -39.89
CA GLU A 488 -93.89 -8.94 -39.32
C GLU A 488 -94.52 -8.54 -37.97
N LYS A 489 -95.81 -8.86 -37.75
CA LYS A 489 -96.50 -8.60 -36.46
C LYS A 489 -96.26 -9.69 -35.41
N ALA A 490 -95.93 -10.91 -35.81
CA ALA A 490 -95.42 -11.96 -34.91
C ALA A 490 -93.90 -11.80 -34.63
N ARG A 491 -93.14 -11.22 -35.58
CA ARG A 491 -91.74 -10.82 -35.41
C ARG A 491 -91.56 -9.84 -34.26
N LEU A 492 -92.37 -8.80 -34.11
CA LEU A 492 -92.16 -7.82 -33.03
C LEU A 492 -92.29 -8.38 -31.59
N LEU A 493 -93.12 -9.42 -31.39
CA LEU A 493 -93.30 -10.07 -30.08
C LEU A 493 -92.25 -11.18 -29.83
N ALA A 494 -91.85 -11.89 -30.89
CA ALA A 494 -90.76 -12.86 -30.86
C ALA A 494 -89.37 -12.19 -30.83
N GLU A 495 -89.22 -10.97 -31.34
CA GLU A 495 -88.00 -10.15 -31.37
C GLU A 495 -87.71 -9.54 -30.00
N LYS A 496 -88.75 -9.16 -29.22
CA LYS A 496 -88.58 -8.82 -27.80
C LYS A 496 -88.16 -10.02 -26.94
N LYS A 497 -88.64 -11.23 -27.24
CA LYS A 497 -88.26 -12.48 -26.52
C LYS A 497 -86.89 -13.00 -26.97
N LYS A 498 -86.55 -12.88 -28.26
CA LYS A 498 -85.21 -13.12 -28.80
C LYS A 498 -84.18 -12.11 -28.29
N GLN A 499 -84.50 -10.83 -28.18
CA GLN A 499 -83.58 -9.82 -27.61
C GLN A 499 -83.26 -10.10 -26.14
N GLN A 500 -84.20 -10.65 -25.35
CA GLN A 500 -83.97 -11.07 -23.97
C GLN A 500 -83.17 -12.39 -23.86
N GLU A 501 -83.43 -13.39 -24.69
CA GLU A 501 -82.62 -14.62 -24.75
C GLU A 501 -81.22 -14.40 -25.37
N GLU A 502 -81.09 -13.47 -26.32
CA GLU A 502 -79.83 -13.08 -26.96
C GLU A 502 -78.98 -12.22 -26.03
N GLN A 503 -79.58 -11.31 -25.24
CA GLN A 503 -78.88 -10.65 -24.12
C GLN A 503 -78.42 -11.65 -23.06
N ALA A 504 -79.24 -12.65 -22.71
CA ALA A 504 -78.85 -13.71 -21.77
C ALA A 504 -77.73 -14.63 -22.31
N ARG A 505 -77.76 -14.96 -23.61
CA ARG A 505 -76.67 -15.68 -24.30
C ARG A 505 -75.39 -14.85 -24.42
N LEU A 506 -75.48 -13.56 -24.74
CA LEU A 506 -74.33 -12.64 -24.78
C LEU A 506 -73.71 -12.43 -23.39
N LEU A 507 -74.52 -12.42 -22.33
CA LEU A 507 -74.02 -12.35 -20.95
C LEU A 507 -73.30 -13.66 -20.57
N ALA A 508 -73.88 -14.82 -20.92
CA ALA A 508 -73.28 -16.12 -20.68
C ALA A 508 -72.01 -16.37 -21.52
N GLU A 509 -71.98 -15.87 -22.76
CA GLU A 509 -70.81 -15.93 -23.65
C GLU A 509 -69.71 -14.97 -23.19
N LYS A 510 -70.05 -13.76 -22.73
CA LYS A 510 -69.09 -12.85 -22.05
C LYS A 510 -68.52 -13.49 -20.79
N LYS A 511 -69.34 -14.17 -19.99
CA LYS A 511 -68.89 -14.85 -18.77
C LYS A 511 -67.96 -16.03 -19.08
N LYS A 512 -68.25 -16.81 -20.12
CA LYS A 512 -67.34 -17.85 -20.64
C LYS A 512 -66.04 -17.28 -21.21
N LYS A 513 -66.09 -16.19 -22.00
CA LYS A 513 -64.90 -15.51 -22.52
C LYS A 513 -64.04 -14.88 -21.42
N GLN A 514 -64.65 -14.37 -20.35
CA GLN A 514 -63.94 -13.88 -19.17
C GLN A 514 -63.29 -15.02 -18.36
N GLU A 515 -63.96 -16.15 -18.17
CA GLU A 515 -63.36 -17.33 -17.51
C GLU A 515 -62.24 -17.95 -18.36
N GLU A 516 -62.38 -17.98 -19.68
CA GLU A 516 -61.36 -18.48 -20.60
C GLU A 516 -60.14 -17.55 -20.65
N GLN A 517 -60.34 -16.23 -20.69
CA GLN A 517 -59.25 -15.25 -20.55
C GLN A 517 -58.56 -15.36 -19.18
N ALA A 518 -59.30 -15.59 -18.09
CA ALA A 518 -58.72 -15.79 -16.77
C ALA A 518 -57.89 -17.08 -16.69
N ARG A 519 -58.32 -18.16 -17.34
CA ARG A 519 -57.53 -19.40 -17.46
C ARG A 519 -56.28 -19.22 -18.30
N LEU A 520 -56.37 -18.54 -19.45
CA LEU A 520 -55.22 -18.23 -20.32
C LEU A 520 -54.19 -17.33 -19.61
N LEU A 521 -54.64 -16.39 -18.79
CA LEU A 521 -53.76 -15.53 -17.99
C LEU A 521 -53.06 -16.32 -16.88
N ALA A 522 -53.78 -17.23 -16.21
CA ALA A 522 -53.19 -18.12 -15.21
C ALA A 522 -52.19 -19.11 -15.81
N GLU A 523 -52.46 -19.61 -17.02
CA GLU A 523 -51.56 -20.52 -17.75
C GLU A 523 -50.30 -19.80 -18.26
N LYS A 524 -50.42 -18.58 -18.78
CA LYS A 524 -49.26 -17.72 -19.09
C LYS A 524 -48.42 -17.42 -17.86
N LYS A 525 -49.04 -17.17 -16.71
CA LYS A 525 -48.33 -16.94 -15.45
C LYS A 525 -47.53 -18.17 -15.02
N LYS A 526 -48.10 -19.37 -15.13
CA LYS A 526 -47.38 -20.64 -14.88
C LYS A 526 -46.21 -20.84 -15.85
N GLN A 527 -46.41 -20.59 -17.15
CA GLN A 527 -45.35 -20.72 -18.15
C GLN A 527 -44.19 -19.74 -17.92
N GLN A 528 -44.49 -18.50 -17.50
CA GLN A 528 -43.46 -17.52 -17.13
C GLN A 528 -42.68 -17.93 -15.87
N GLU A 529 -43.37 -18.48 -14.87
CA GLU A 529 -42.75 -18.95 -13.63
C GLU A 529 -41.84 -20.18 -13.87
N GLU A 530 -42.24 -21.05 -14.80
CA GLU A 530 -41.46 -22.22 -15.20
C GLU A 530 -40.24 -21.86 -16.07
N GLN A 531 -40.38 -20.90 -16.99
CA GLN A 531 -39.25 -20.33 -17.73
C GLN A 531 -38.24 -19.64 -16.80
N ALA A 532 -38.71 -18.91 -15.78
CA ALA A 532 -37.85 -18.29 -14.78
C ALA A 532 -37.07 -19.33 -13.96
N ARG A 533 -37.71 -20.45 -13.60
CA ARG A 533 -37.03 -21.57 -12.91
C ARG A 533 -35.96 -22.22 -13.77
N GLN A 534 -36.27 -22.51 -15.05
CA GLN A 534 -35.30 -23.10 -15.98
C GLN A 534 -34.10 -22.18 -16.22
N LEU A 535 -34.31 -20.86 -16.30
CA LEU A 535 -33.23 -19.88 -16.44
C LEU A 535 -32.33 -19.84 -15.20
N ALA A 536 -32.92 -19.87 -14.01
CA ALA A 536 -32.18 -19.92 -12.75
C ALA A 536 -31.35 -21.21 -12.60
N GLU A 537 -31.91 -22.35 -13.02
CA GLU A 537 -31.23 -23.64 -13.00
C GLU A 537 -30.06 -23.69 -13.99
N LYS A 538 -30.25 -23.14 -15.20
CA LYS A 538 -29.19 -23.02 -16.21
C LYS A 538 -28.05 -22.10 -15.76
N LYS A 539 -28.36 -21.00 -15.06
CA LYS A 539 -27.36 -20.12 -14.44
C LYS A 539 -26.55 -20.85 -13.36
N LYS A 540 -27.23 -21.64 -12.53
CA LYS A 540 -26.59 -22.43 -11.47
C LYS A 540 -25.65 -23.51 -12.05
N GLN A 541 -26.08 -24.18 -13.12
CA GLN A 541 -25.25 -25.16 -13.84
C GLN A 541 -24.02 -24.50 -14.50
N GLN A 542 -24.17 -23.29 -15.07
CA GLN A 542 -23.05 -22.55 -15.65
C GLN A 542 -22.03 -22.10 -14.59
N GLU A 543 -22.49 -21.61 -13.43
CA GLU A 543 -21.62 -21.24 -12.30
C GLU A 543 -20.86 -22.45 -11.74
N GLU A 544 -21.53 -23.61 -11.64
CA GLU A 544 -20.91 -24.86 -11.15
C GLU A 544 -19.88 -25.42 -12.13
N GLN A 545 -20.17 -25.37 -13.44
CA GLN A 545 -19.22 -25.78 -14.49
C GLN A 545 -18.00 -24.84 -14.55
N ALA A 546 -18.20 -23.53 -14.38
CA ALA A 546 -17.10 -22.56 -14.27
C ALA A 546 -16.23 -22.81 -13.05
N ARG A 547 -16.83 -23.16 -11.90
CA ARG A 547 -16.10 -23.51 -10.67
C ARG A 547 -15.28 -24.80 -10.82
N LEU A 548 -15.84 -25.84 -11.44
CA LEU A 548 -15.12 -27.09 -11.72
C LEU A 548 -13.96 -26.88 -12.69
N LEU A 549 -14.14 -26.05 -13.73
CA LEU A 549 -13.07 -25.71 -14.68
C LEU A 549 -11.96 -24.90 -14.01
N ALA A 550 -12.32 -23.95 -13.13
CA ALA A 550 -11.35 -23.19 -12.32
C ALA A 550 -10.58 -24.10 -11.36
N GLU A 551 -11.24 -25.08 -10.74
CA GLU A 551 -10.59 -26.06 -9.85
C GLU A 551 -9.66 -27.01 -10.62
N GLN A 552 -10.04 -27.44 -11.82
CA GLN A 552 -9.18 -28.24 -12.70
C GLN A 552 -7.95 -27.46 -13.17
N LYS A 553 -8.12 -26.18 -13.55
CA LYS A 553 -7.01 -25.28 -13.89
C LYS A 553 -6.07 -25.10 -12.70
N LYS A 554 -6.62 -24.82 -11.50
CA LYS A 554 -5.83 -24.69 -10.27
C LYS A 554 -5.02 -25.94 -9.97
N LYS A 555 -5.63 -27.13 -10.07
CA LYS A 555 -4.94 -28.43 -9.89
C LYS A 555 -3.86 -28.69 -10.95
N GLN A 556 -4.01 -28.16 -12.16
CA GLN A 556 -3.03 -28.27 -13.23
C GLN A 556 -1.84 -27.31 -13.02
N GLU A 557 -2.10 -26.08 -12.56
CA GLU A 557 -1.08 -25.08 -12.23
C GLU A 557 -0.30 -25.45 -10.96
N GLU A 558 -0.96 -26.04 -9.95
CA GLU A 558 -0.31 -26.59 -8.74
C GLU A 558 0.68 -27.70 -9.09
N LYS A 559 0.33 -28.60 -10.04
CA LYS A 559 1.25 -29.65 -10.53
C LYS A 559 2.47 -29.10 -11.29
N GLN A 560 2.41 -27.86 -11.78
CA GLN A 560 3.49 -27.19 -12.51
C GLN A 560 4.31 -26.21 -11.65
N SER A 561 3.86 -25.93 -10.42
CA SER A 561 4.53 -25.00 -9.51
C SER A 561 5.83 -25.61 -8.99
N LYS A 562 6.99 -24.99 -9.26
CA LYS A 562 8.29 -25.49 -8.81
C LYS A 562 8.82 -24.67 -7.65
N ALA A 563 9.30 -25.36 -6.61
CA ALA A 563 10.09 -24.72 -5.58
C ALA A 563 11.47 -24.36 -6.15
N ILE A 564 11.91 -23.12 -5.90
CA ILE A 564 13.25 -22.64 -6.16
C ILE A 564 14.01 -22.73 -4.83
N GLU A 565 15.04 -23.59 -4.79
CA GLU A 565 15.95 -23.67 -3.65
C GLU A 565 16.92 -22.49 -3.71
N ALA A 566 16.72 -21.51 -2.85
CA ALA A 566 17.55 -20.32 -2.80
C ALA A 566 18.19 -20.17 -1.41
N GLU A 567 19.47 -19.76 -1.39
CA GLU A 567 20.15 -19.41 -0.15
C GLU A 567 19.58 -18.09 0.37
N VAL A 568 19.07 -18.09 1.60
CA VAL A 568 18.58 -16.85 2.23
C VAL A 568 19.77 -16.10 2.78
N VAL A 569 20.07 -14.94 2.20
CA VAL A 569 21.06 -14.00 2.71
C VAL A 569 20.34 -13.09 3.72
N PRO A 570 20.61 -13.21 5.02
CA PRO A 570 20.03 -12.32 6.01
C PRO A 570 20.68 -10.94 5.85
N VAL A 571 20.01 -10.06 5.11
CA VAL A 571 20.45 -8.67 4.97
C VAL A 571 19.79 -7.85 6.07
N VAL A 572 20.54 -7.55 7.13
CA VAL A 572 20.12 -6.61 8.17
C VAL A 572 20.97 -5.35 8.03
N ILE A 573 20.55 -4.44 7.15
CA ILE A 573 21.07 -3.06 7.18
C ILE A 573 20.49 -2.39 8.42
N GLU A 574 21.21 -2.48 9.53
CA GLU A 574 20.80 -1.85 10.79
C GLU A 574 20.86 -0.32 10.64
N THR A 575 19.74 0.34 10.92
CA THR A 575 19.71 1.80 11.04
C THR A 575 20.43 2.22 12.31
N LYS A 576 21.65 2.75 12.14
CA LYS A 576 22.45 3.26 13.27
C LYS A 576 22.06 4.69 13.60
N PRO A 577 22.08 5.08 14.89
CA PRO A 577 21.91 6.48 15.25
C PRO A 577 23.03 7.31 14.63
N GLN A 578 22.69 8.47 14.07
CA GLN A 578 23.68 9.37 13.50
C GLN A 578 24.72 9.78 14.55
N PRO A 579 25.98 9.97 14.15
CA PRO A 579 27.02 10.47 15.03
C PRO A 579 26.62 11.77 15.73
N LYS A 580 26.91 11.82 17.02
CA LYS A 580 26.67 13.00 17.86
C LYS A 580 27.99 13.55 18.39
N PRO A 581 28.10 14.87 18.54
CA PRO A 581 29.20 15.47 19.28
C PRO A 581 29.34 14.83 20.67
N GLN A 582 30.56 14.70 21.17
CA GLN A 582 30.82 14.19 22.52
C GLN A 582 30.06 14.99 23.59
N GLN A 583 29.86 16.28 23.35
CA GLN A 583 29.00 17.15 24.15
C GLN A 583 28.20 18.10 23.27
N PRO A 584 26.99 18.50 23.68
CA PRO A 584 26.19 19.47 22.94
C PRO A 584 26.99 20.74 22.63
N ILE A 585 26.90 21.20 21.39
CA ILE A 585 27.52 22.45 20.97
C ILE A 585 26.63 23.60 21.44
N VAL A 586 27.13 24.37 22.40
CA VAL A 586 26.41 25.54 22.92
C VAL A 586 26.41 26.64 21.86
N GLU A 587 25.22 27.08 21.47
CA GLU A 587 25.05 28.22 20.56
C GLU A 587 25.50 29.52 21.24
N ASN A 588 26.37 30.27 20.57
CA ASN A 588 26.61 31.67 20.88
C ASN A 588 25.59 32.56 20.15
N LYS A 589 24.57 33.03 20.88
CA LYS A 589 23.48 33.85 20.35
C LYS A 589 23.88 35.28 19.96
N GLU A 590 25.06 35.75 20.37
CA GLU A 590 25.51 37.11 20.06
C GLU A 590 26.04 37.25 18.62
N ALA A 591 26.42 36.14 17.98
CA ALA A 591 26.85 36.17 16.58
C ALA A 591 25.63 36.12 15.64
N LEU A 592 25.40 37.24 14.95
CA LEU A 592 24.19 37.45 14.13
C LEU A 592 24.43 37.30 12.62
N THR A 593 25.69 37.37 12.14
CA THR A 593 25.98 37.36 10.70
C THR A 593 26.00 35.93 10.15
N THR A 594 25.05 35.61 9.28
CA THR A 594 25.00 34.34 8.54
C THR A 594 25.66 34.46 7.17
N ASN A 595 25.99 33.31 6.58
CA ASN A 595 26.52 33.16 5.25
C ASN A 595 25.69 32.14 4.48
N SER A 596 25.20 32.54 3.31
CA SER A 596 24.37 31.68 2.48
C SER A 596 25.23 30.79 1.56
N PHE A 597 24.76 29.56 1.37
CA PHE A 597 25.29 28.60 0.40
C PHE A 597 24.16 27.83 -0.26
N GLN A 598 24.47 27.15 -1.36
CA GLN A 598 23.54 26.32 -2.10
C GLN A 598 23.94 24.85 -1.94
N PHE A 599 23.02 24.02 -1.44
CA PHE A 599 23.22 22.58 -1.30
C PHE A 599 22.20 21.84 -2.16
N TYR A 600 22.65 21.22 -3.25
CA TYR A 600 21.76 20.64 -4.27
C TYR A 600 20.59 21.57 -4.64
N GLY A 601 20.88 22.83 -4.97
CA GLY A 601 19.87 23.85 -5.30
C GLY A 601 18.99 24.32 -4.12
N THR A 602 19.27 23.87 -2.90
CA THR A 602 18.58 24.30 -1.67
C THR A 602 19.35 25.43 -1.02
N PRO A 603 18.77 26.65 -0.88
CA PRO A 603 19.42 27.74 -0.18
C PRO A 603 19.46 27.45 1.33
N MET A 604 20.66 27.51 1.91
CA MET A 604 20.89 27.29 3.34
C MET A 604 21.80 28.38 3.90
N GLU A 605 21.77 28.54 5.22
CA GLU A 605 22.57 29.54 5.93
C GLU A 605 23.25 28.94 7.16
N VAL A 606 24.50 29.34 7.36
CA VAL A 606 25.29 29.02 8.56
C VAL A 606 26.16 30.21 8.95
N ARG A 607 26.60 30.27 10.19
CA ARG A 607 27.55 31.28 10.65
C ARG A 607 28.98 30.75 10.50
N TRP A 608 29.66 31.07 9.40
CA TRP A 608 31.05 30.64 9.18
C TRP A 608 32.07 31.32 10.10
N GLY A 609 31.69 32.42 10.76
CA GLY A 609 32.61 33.22 11.57
C GLY A 609 33.82 33.65 10.74
N ASN A 610 35.02 33.32 11.21
CA ASN A 610 36.27 33.64 10.52
C ASN A 610 36.76 32.52 9.57
N ALA A 611 35.95 31.50 9.25
CA ALA A 611 36.40 30.38 8.41
C ALA A 611 36.91 30.81 7.02
N LYS A 612 36.38 31.90 6.44
CA LYS A 612 36.91 32.46 5.18
C LYS A 612 38.34 33.00 5.28
N GLN A 613 38.75 33.37 6.50
CA GLN A 613 40.07 33.90 6.79
C GLN A 613 41.02 32.80 7.26
N PHE A 614 40.52 31.60 7.52
CA PHE A 614 41.33 30.46 7.95
C PHE A 614 42.38 30.14 6.90
N LYS A 615 43.63 30.03 7.37
CA LYS A 615 44.78 29.65 6.55
C LYS A 615 45.63 28.65 7.31
N LEU A 616 45.92 27.54 6.64
CA LEU A 616 46.80 26.53 7.18
C LEU A 616 48.25 27.06 7.07
N LYS A 617 48.96 27.18 8.19
CA LYS A 617 50.36 27.68 8.21
C LYS A 617 51.33 26.73 7.52
N GLY A 618 50.99 25.44 7.50
CA GLY A 618 51.79 24.36 6.94
C GLY A 618 51.10 23.01 7.16
N THR A 619 51.60 21.97 6.50
CA THR A 619 51.11 20.59 6.64
C THR A 619 51.93 19.75 7.61
N ASP A 620 52.92 20.35 8.29
CA ASP A 620 53.62 19.66 9.36
C ASP A 620 52.69 19.39 10.56
N LYS A 621 53.04 18.37 11.34
CA LYS A 621 52.21 17.83 12.43
C LYS A 621 51.85 18.89 13.47
N LYS A 622 52.74 19.86 13.71
CA LYS A 622 52.53 20.95 14.66
C LYS A 622 51.58 21.99 14.08
N SER A 623 51.77 22.41 12.82
CA SER A 623 50.85 23.32 12.14
C SER A 623 49.43 22.77 12.07
N ILE A 624 49.26 21.47 11.79
CA ILE A 624 47.95 20.80 11.78
C ILE A 624 47.30 20.79 13.19
N SER A 625 48.09 20.49 14.22
CA SER A 625 47.64 20.53 15.63
C SER A 625 47.20 21.94 16.05
N GLU A 626 47.99 22.97 15.74
CA GLU A 626 47.64 24.37 16.02
C GLU A 626 46.37 24.81 15.29
N ALA A 627 46.23 24.42 14.02
CA ALA A 627 45.05 24.71 13.21
C ALA A 627 43.78 24.05 13.77
N PHE A 628 43.88 22.84 14.33
CA PHE A 628 42.76 22.18 14.99
C PHE A 628 42.29 22.99 16.21
N ILE A 629 43.22 23.51 17.02
CA ILE A 629 42.88 24.36 18.18
C ILE A 629 42.19 25.65 17.72
N GLU A 630 42.67 26.27 16.64
CA GLU A 630 42.06 27.46 16.06
C GLU A 630 40.61 27.19 15.62
N LEU A 631 40.39 26.14 14.82
CA LEU A 631 39.08 25.79 14.27
C LEU A 631 38.11 25.17 15.29
N THR A 632 38.58 24.81 16.48
CA THR A 632 37.71 24.30 17.56
C THR A 632 37.49 25.29 18.69
N ALA A 633 38.14 26.45 18.63
CA ALA A 633 37.89 27.55 19.54
C ALA A 633 36.45 28.12 19.39
N LYS A 634 36.05 28.93 20.38
CA LYS A 634 34.69 29.49 20.50
C LYS A 634 34.13 30.15 19.22
N GLY A 635 34.98 30.68 18.34
CA GLY A 635 34.57 31.31 17.08
C GLY A 635 33.91 30.36 16.06
N TYR A 636 34.15 29.06 16.16
CA TYR A 636 33.67 28.05 15.19
C TYR A 636 32.56 27.15 15.76
N ALA A 637 32.21 27.30 17.04
CA ALA A 637 31.13 26.55 17.68
C ALA A 637 29.79 26.76 16.97
N ASN A 638 29.50 28.00 16.55
CA ASN A 638 28.26 28.30 15.82
C ASN A 638 28.20 27.63 14.46
N LEU A 639 29.32 27.45 13.77
CA LEU A 639 29.33 26.74 12.49
C LEU A 639 28.94 25.28 12.68
N VAL A 640 29.56 24.59 13.64
CA VAL A 640 29.21 23.19 13.96
C VAL A 640 27.75 23.09 14.41
N HIS A 641 27.30 24.01 15.27
CA HIS A 641 25.91 24.07 15.72
C HIS A 641 24.93 24.24 14.54
N ASP A 642 25.19 25.17 13.64
CA ASP A 642 24.31 25.44 12.50
C ASP A 642 24.31 24.26 11.51
N CYS A 643 25.46 23.63 11.26
CA CYS A 643 25.53 22.40 10.45
C CYS A 643 24.67 21.27 11.05
N LEU A 644 24.78 21.02 12.36
CA LEU A 644 23.99 20.00 13.04
C LEU A 644 22.49 20.34 13.02
N LYS A 645 22.15 21.62 13.18
CA LYS A 645 20.77 22.11 13.06
C LYS A 645 20.23 21.90 11.64
N LEU A 646 21.02 22.19 10.60
CA LEU A 646 20.63 21.94 9.21
C LEU A 646 20.45 20.44 8.94
N ARG A 647 21.32 19.58 9.50
CA ARG A 647 21.17 18.12 9.42
C ARG A 647 19.80 17.67 9.91
N GLU A 648 19.38 18.17 11.08
CA GLU A 648 18.08 17.84 11.67
C GLU A 648 16.92 18.48 10.87
N GLN A 649 17.03 19.77 10.55
CA GLN A 649 15.99 20.53 9.86
C GLN A 649 15.66 19.98 8.48
N TYR A 650 16.68 19.54 7.73
CA TYR A 650 16.54 19.03 6.36
C TYR A 650 16.62 17.51 6.27
N LYS A 651 16.59 16.80 7.42
CA LYS A 651 16.65 15.33 7.50
C LYS A 651 17.80 14.73 6.70
N LEU A 652 18.98 15.34 6.80
CA LEU A 652 20.13 14.89 6.04
C LEU A 652 20.64 13.58 6.63
N CYS A 653 20.62 12.50 5.85
CA CYS A 653 21.34 11.27 6.18
C CYS A 653 22.86 11.55 6.28
N ASP A 654 23.65 10.63 6.83
CA ASP A 654 25.08 10.92 7.06
C ASP A 654 25.84 11.24 5.76
N TRP A 655 25.47 10.60 4.64
CA TRP A 655 26.04 10.92 3.34
C TRP A 655 25.68 12.34 2.89
N ALA A 656 24.40 12.74 2.99
CA ALA A 656 23.98 14.09 2.67
C ALA A 656 24.66 15.14 3.57
N TYR A 657 24.84 14.82 4.86
CA TYR A 657 25.57 15.67 5.80
C TYR A 657 27.04 15.83 5.39
N TYR A 658 27.72 14.73 5.03
CA TYR A 658 29.08 14.77 4.52
C TYR A 658 29.21 15.68 3.28
N MET A 659 28.31 15.54 2.30
CA MET A 659 28.31 16.37 1.09
C MET A 659 28.01 17.85 1.40
N MET A 660 27.14 18.12 2.38
CA MET A 660 26.86 19.50 2.84
C MET A 660 28.10 20.11 3.49
N LEU A 661 28.80 19.38 4.36
CA LEU A 661 30.05 19.85 4.99
C LEU A 661 31.15 20.08 3.95
N GLN A 662 31.24 19.23 2.92
CA GLN A 662 32.13 19.45 1.79
C GLN A 662 31.79 20.77 1.08
N THR A 663 30.52 20.97 0.73
CA THR A 663 30.04 22.19 0.04
C THR A 663 30.37 23.45 0.83
N ILE A 664 30.10 23.45 2.14
CA ILE A 664 30.41 24.56 3.04
C ILE A 664 31.91 24.85 3.07
N SER A 665 32.73 23.80 3.20
CA SER A 665 34.18 23.95 3.36
C SER A 665 34.85 24.41 2.07
N GLU A 666 34.42 23.88 0.92
CA GLU A 666 34.88 24.31 -0.40
C GLU A 666 34.47 25.76 -0.70
N GLN A 667 33.26 26.18 -0.32
CA GLN A 667 32.83 27.57 -0.50
C GLN A 667 33.55 28.54 0.44
N ALA A 668 33.91 28.11 1.65
CA ALA A 668 34.62 28.94 2.62
C ALA A 668 36.11 29.09 2.28
N CYS A 669 36.77 28.00 1.91
CA CYS A 669 38.24 27.92 1.80
C CYS A 669 38.77 27.69 0.38
N GLY A 670 37.89 27.46 -0.59
CA GLY A 670 38.23 27.13 -1.98
C GLY A 670 38.22 25.63 -2.24
N LYS A 671 37.62 25.21 -3.36
CA LYS A 671 37.52 23.79 -3.74
C LYS A 671 38.90 23.15 -3.92
N GLY A 672 39.09 21.97 -3.34
CA GLY A 672 40.32 21.17 -3.46
C GLY A 672 41.53 21.71 -2.71
N THR A 673 41.38 22.73 -1.84
CA THR A 673 42.47 23.24 -1.01
C THR A 673 42.64 22.42 0.26
N ASN A 674 43.86 22.39 0.82
CA ASN A 674 44.11 21.77 2.11
C ASN A 674 43.26 22.39 3.21
N GLU A 675 42.99 23.70 3.15
CA GLU A 675 42.12 24.39 4.09
C GLU A 675 40.68 23.90 4.04
N ALA A 676 40.12 23.66 2.85
CA ALA A 676 38.76 23.11 2.71
C ALA A 676 38.68 21.67 3.25
N ILE A 677 39.67 20.83 2.93
CA ILE A 677 39.75 19.46 3.46
C ILE A 677 39.91 19.49 4.98
N PHE A 678 40.75 20.37 5.52
CA PHE A 678 40.98 20.46 6.95
C PHE A 678 39.72 20.95 7.69
N LEU A 679 39.05 21.99 7.18
CA LEU A 679 37.80 22.49 7.73
C LEU A 679 36.71 21.41 7.71
N GLN A 680 36.51 20.71 6.58
CA GLN A 680 35.55 19.62 6.49
C GLN A 680 35.83 18.53 7.52
N GLY A 681 37.10 18.14 7.68
CA GLY A 681 37.52 17.13 8.66
C GLY A 681 37.28 17.56 10.10
N VAL A 682 37.53 18.83 10.44
CA VAL A 682 37.20 19.38 11.76
C VAL A 682 35.69 19.38 11.98
N LEU A 683 34.88 19.78 11.00
CA LEU A 683 33.41 19.76 11.13
C LEU A 683 32.89 18.33 11.33
N LEU A 684 33.41 17.33 10.60
CA LEU A 684 33.09 15.92 10.78
C LEU A 684 33.49 15.42 12.18
N ASN A 685 34.73 15.68 12.59
CA ASN A 685 35.26 15.31 13.90
C ASN A 685 34.41 15.90 15.04
N GLN A 686 34.11 17.20 14.97
CA GLN A 686 33.32 17.91 15.98
C GLN A 686 31.83 17.53 15.95
N SER A 687 31.35 16.95 14.85
CA SER A 687 30.03 16.34 14.74
C SER A 687 29.98 14.90 15.27
N GLY A 688 31.13 14.34 15.67
CA GLY A 688 31.24 13.00 16.26
C GLY A 688 31.65 11.89 15.30
N TYR A 689 31.99 12.19 14.03
CA TYR A 689 32.37 11.17 13.06
C TYR A 689 33.78 10.65 13.31
N GLN A 690 33.93 9.32 13.19
CA GLN A 690 35.21 8.63 13.22
C GLN A 690 35.94 8.84 11.89
N MET A 691 36.78 9.87 11.89
CA MET A 691 37.54 10.34 10.73
C MET A 691 39.04 10.43 11.06
N ARG A 692 39.88 10.39 10.02
CA ARG A 692 41.34 10.57 10.13
C ARG A 692 41.82 11.56 9.08
N PHE A 693 42.77 12.41 9.46
CA PHE A 693 43.51 13.20 8.48
C PHE A 693 44.67 12.38 7.93
N ALA A 694 44.96 12.53 6.64
CA ALA A 694 46.05 11.84 5.98
C ALA A 694 46.82 12.80 5.07
N LEU A 695 48.12 12.58 4.94
CA LEU A 695 49.02 13.35 4.06
C LEU A 695 49.57 12.44 2.97
N GLU A 696 49.41 12.87 1.72
CA GLU A 696 50.11 12.35 0.54
C GLU A 696 51.34 13.23 0.31
N ASP A 697 52.51 12.60 0.21
CA ASP A 697 53.81 13.26 -0.01
C ASP A 697 54.05 14.47 0.91
N ASP A 698 53.70 14.34 2.19
CA ASP A 698 53.81 15.35 3.27
C ASP A 698 53.13 16.71 3.02
N SER A 699 52.38 16.86 1.92
CA SER A 699 51.92 18.18 1.44
C SER A 699 50.45 18.25 1.08
N LYS A 700 49.85 17.14 0.64
CA LYS A 700 48.46 17.13 0.21
C LYS A 700 47.60 16.44 1.26
N LEU A 701 46.62 17.17 1.78
CA LEU A 701 45.76 16.70 2.86
C LEU A 701 44.55 15.95 2.32
N HIS A 702 44.21 14.85 2.99
CA HIS A 702 43.05 14.02 2.72
C HIS A 702 42.24 13.77 4.00
N ILE A 703 40.96 13.45 3.82
CA ILE A 703 40.11 12.87 4.87
C ILE A 703 39.91 11.39 4.57
N MET A 704 40.05 10.58 5.62
CA MET A 704 39.60 9.20 5.62
C MET A 704 38.45 9.02 6.61
N LEU A 705 37.44 8.24 6.23
CA LEU A 705 36.24 8.01 7.04
C LEU A 705 36.01 6.53 7.30
N ARG A 706 35.56 6.22 8.52
CA ARG A 706 35.02 4.90 8.84
C ARG A 706 33.52 4.88 8.52
N MET A 707 33.12 3.89 7.74
CA MET A 707 31.74 3.73 7.25
C MET A 707 31.27 2.30 7.51
N ASP A 708 29.96 2.11 7.62
CA ASP A 708 29.37 0.78 7.89
C ASP A 708 29.06 -0.07 6.66
N GLY A 709 29.32 0.47 5.47
CA GLY A 709 29.44 -0.27 4.23
C GLY A 709 30.82 -0.11 3.62
N PHE A 710 31.08 -0.92 2.60
CA PHE A 710 32.26 -0.89 1.75
C PHE A 710 31.91 -0.17 0.44
N PRO A 711 32.23 1.13 0.30
CA PRO A 711 32.02 1.88 -0.93
C PRO A 711 32.99 1.45 -2.02
N TYR A 712 32.48 1.19 -3.22
CA TYR A 712 33.33 0.91 -4.38
C TYR A 712 34.15 2.14 -4.79
N ARG A 713 35.25 1.89 -5.54
CA ARG A 713 36.13 2.91 -6.13
C ARG A 713 36.78 3.84 -5.09
N ARG A 714 36.90 3.41 -3.84
CA ARG A 714 37.63 4.13 -2.79
C ARG A 714 38.79 3.28 -2.29
N GLY A 715 40.00 3.83 -2.36
CA GLY A 715 41.16 3.27 -1.67
C GLY A 715 40.91 3.28 -0.16
N TYR A 716 41.47 2.32 0.56
CA TYR A 716 41.21 2.18 2.00
C TYR A 716 42.44 1.69 2.74
N LEU A 717 42.43 1.81 4.06
CA LEU A 717 43.45 1.22 4.92
C LEU A 717 42.79 0.51 6.09
N ILE A 718 43.59 -0.33 6.74
CA ILE A 718 43.23 -1.00 7.99
C ILE A 718 44.11 -0.43 9.11
N ALA A 719 43.49 0.32 10.03
CA ALA A 719 44.14 0.84 11.24
C ALA A 719 43.41 0.29 12.47
N ASP A 720 44.15 -0.37 13.37
CA ASP A 720 43.61 -1.03 14.57
C ASP A 720 42.41 -1.96 14.28
N GLY A 721 42.49 -2.72 13.19
CA GLY A 721 41.43 -3.63 12.74
C GLY A 721 40.17 -2.93 12.23
N LYS A 722 40.21 -1.62 11.95
CA LYS A 722 39.11 -0.83 11.41
C LYS A 722 39.45 -0.33 10.00
N LEU A 723 38.46 -0.41 9.11
CA LEU A 723 38.55 0.11 7.75
C LEU A 723 38.30 1.62 7.71
N PHE A 724 39.21 2.35 7.07
CA PHE A 724 39.04 3.77 6.76
C PHE A 724 39.15 3.97 5.25
N PHE A 725 38.17 4.66 4.67
CA PHE A 725 38.08 4.89 3.22
C PHE A 725 38.52 6.30 2.85
N LEU A 726 39.26 6.41 1.76
CA LEU A 726 39.73 7.67 1.19
C LEU A 726 38.60 8.34 0.39
N MET A 727 38.29 9.59 0.74
CA MET A 727 37.02 10.21 0.33
C MET A 727 37.08 11.04 -0.95
N ASP A 728 38.26 11.39 -1.42
CA ASP A 728 38.46 12.28 -2.57
C ASP A 728 38.86 11.55 -3.87
N GLY A 729 38.86 10.21 -3.86
CA GLY A 729 39.20 9.38 -5.02
C GLY A 729 40.68 9.41 -5.39
N SER A 730 41.56 9.90 -4.51
CA SER A 730 43.00 9.82 -4.72
C SER A 730 43.47 8.36 -4.92
N LYS A 731 44.53 8.19 -5.73
CA LYS A 731 45.17 6.89 -6.01
C LYS A 731 46.48 6.73 -5.23
N ALA A 732 46.65 7.50 -4.16
CA ALA A 732 47.79 7.41 -3.26
C ALA A 732 48.01 5.96 -2.82
N LYS A 733 49.26 5.50 -2.89
CA LYS A 733 49.65 4.13 -2.48
C LYS A 733 50.12 4.05 -1.03
N ASN A 734 50.59 5.17 -0.51
CA ASN A 734 50.99 5.31 0.89
C ASN A 734 50.49 6.67 1.38
N LEU A 735 50.04 6.72 2.63
CA LEU A 735 49.65 7.97 3.29
C LEU A 735 50.24 8.01 4.69
N THR A 736 50.67 9.19 5.11
CA THR A 736 51.00 9.48 6.51
C THR A 736 49.72 9.88 7.22
N VAL A 737 49.17 9.03 8.07
CA VAL A 737 47.84 9.19 8.67
C VAL A 737 47.94 9.57 10.14
N CYS A 738 47.17 10.58 10.53
CA CYS A 738 46.98 10.98 11.92
C CYS A 738 45.98 10.03 12.59
N ASP A 739 46.50 9.03 13.30
CA ASP A 739 45.77 7.97 13.99
C ASP A 739 45.22 8.40 15.36
N ALA A 740 45.02 9.70 15.55
CA ALA A 740 44.44 10.24 16.77
C ALA A 740 42.94 9.92 16.82
N ALA A 741 42.52 9.11 17.79
CA ALA A 741 41.10 8.84 18.04
C ALA A 741 40.48 9.98 18.85
N TYR A 742 39.38 10.56 18.35
CA TYR A 742 38.63 11.55 19.11
C TYR A 742 37.70 10.83 20.11
N PRO A 743 37.56 11.32 21.35
CA PRO A 743 36.75 10.61 22.34
C PRO A 743 35.27 10.48 21.90
N GLY A 744 34.77 9.25 21.89
CA GLY A 744 33.39 8.96 21.53
C GLY A 744 33.09 9.02 20.02
N GLU A 745 34.10 9.03 19.16
CA GLU A 745 33.92 9.01 17.71
C GLU A 745 33.07 7.80 17.23
N GLN A 746 32.16 8.03 16.29
CA GLN A 746 31.19 7.06 15.79
C GLN A 746 31.32 6.90 14.26
N MET A 747 31.06 5.68 13.79
CA MET A 747 31.10 5.34 12.36
C MET A 747 29.94 6.00 11.59
N MET A 748 30.21 6.41 10.36
CA MET A 748 29.19 6.89 9.42
C MET A 748 28.27 5.75 8.96
N SER A 749 26.96 5.99 8.92
CA SER A 749 26.00 5.08 8.30
C SER A 749 25.78 5.43 6.84
N LEU A 750 25.82 4.44 5.96
CA LEU A 750 25.36 4.62 4.59
C LEU A 750 23.84 4.44 4.43
N SER A 751 23.12 3.90 5.41
CA SER A 751 21.66 3.79 5.30
C SER A 751 21.00 5.16 5.06
N VAL A 752 19.96 5.18 4.22
CA VAL A 752 19.10 6.36 4.01
C VAL A 752 17.74 6.10 4.67
N PRO A 753 17.59 6.29 6.00
CA PRO A 753 16.33 6.02 6.70
C PRO A 753 15.25 7.07 6.39
N GLU A 754 15.66 8.28 6.04
CA GLU A 754 14.82 9.38 5.58
C GLU A 754 15.52 10.06 4.39
N LEU A 755 14.75 10.50 3.40
CA LEU A 755 15.28 11.27 2.27
C LEU A 755 15.57 12.72 2.69
N PRO A 756 16.63 13.35 2.16
CA PRO A 756 16.91 14.75 2.43
C PRO A 756 15.80 15.65 1.87
N GLU A 757 15.31 16.59 2.68
CA GLU A 757 14.25 17.53 2.31
C GLU A 757 14.79 18.71 1.48
N LEU A 758 15.15 18.44 0.23
CA LEU A 758 15.73 19.44 -0.67
C LEU A 758 14.66 20.35 -1.29
N ALA A 759 15.06 21.57 -1.69
CA ALA A 759 14.22 22.47 -2.47
C ALA A 759 13.69 21.76 -3.71
N LYS A 760 12.45 22.07 -4.11
CA LYS A 760 11.79 21.41 -5.23
C LYS A 760 12.18 22.07 -6.56
N ASN A 761 12.87 21.31 -7.41
CA ASN A 761 13.16 21.64 -8.80
C ASN A 761 12.62 20.51 -9.69
N LEU A 762 11.35 20.59 -10.06
CA LEU A 762 10.68 19.47 -10.73
C LEU A 762 11.11 19.31 -12.19
N SER A 763 11.22 18.07 -12.64
CA SER A 763 11.34 17.71 -14.04
C SER A 763 10.12 18.10 -14.86
N GLU A 764 10.29 18.08 -16.18
CA GLU A 764 9.15 18.06 -17.08
C GLU A 764 8.26 16.85 -16.78
N SER A 765 6.97 16.97 -17.06
CA SER A 765 6.02 15.87 -16.87
C SER A 765 6.30 14.78 -17.89
N ARG A 766 6.48 13.55 -17.40
CA ARG A 766 6.61 12.35 -18.22
C ARG A 766 5.41 11.46 -17.97
N THR A 767 4.86 10.84 -19.00
CA THR A 767 3.83 9.82 -18.86
C THR A 767 4.45 8.46 -19.12
N VAL A 768 4.29 7.53 -18.18
CA VAL A 768 4.63 6.12 -18.39
C VAL A 768 3.34 5.33 -18.53
N ILE A 769 3.17 4.68 -19.68
CA ILE A 769 1.98 3.91 -20.04
C ILE A 769 2.38 2.49 -20.43
N SER A 770 1.70 1.50 -19.85
CA SER A 770 1.80 0.12 -20.32
C SER A 770 1.20 -0.02 -21.71
N ARG A 771 1.93 -0.69 -22.61
CA ARG A 771 1.47 -1.04 -23.96
C ARG A 771 0.38 -2.13 -24.00
N PHE A 772 0.12 -2.83 -22.89
CA PHE A 772 -0.84 -3.94 -22.86
C PHE A 772 -2.03 -3.72 -21.93
N VAL A 773 -1.80 -3.25 -20.69
CA VAL A 773 -2.88 -3.11 -19.70
C VAL A 773 -3.43 -1.67 -19.61
N ASN A 774 -2.96 -0.76 -20.47
CA ASN A 774 -3.35 0.67 -20.50
C ASN A 774 -3.21 1.41 -19.16
N VAL A 775 -2.43 0.86 -18.23
CA VAL A 775 -2.10 1.54 -16.97
C VAL A 775 -1.16 2.68 -17.28
N LYS A 776 -1.47 3.87 -16.78
CA LYS A 776 -0.66 5.07 -17.01
C LYS A 776 -0.42 5.83 -15.72
N ALA A 777 0.74 6.47 -15.60
CA ALA A 777 0.96 7.47 -14.57
C ALA A 777 1.80 8.63 -15.10
N ASP A 778 1.34 9.84 -14.80
CA ASP A 778 2.11 11.07 -15.01
C ASP A 778 3.05 11.31 -13.82
N MET A 779 4.29 11.65 -14.11
CA MET A 779 5.36 11.76 -13.12
C MET A 779 6.23 13.00 -13.34
N GLN A 780 6.69 13.57 -12.24
CA GLN A 780 7.69 14.64 -12.20
C GLN A 780 8.60 14.37 -11.00
N MET A 781 9.92 14.33 -11.22
CA MET A 781 10.90 14.06 -10.17
C MET A 781 11.63 15.33 -9.78
N ASN A 782 12.07 15.42 -8.51
CA ASN A 782 12.88 16.54 -8.05
C ASN A 782 14.33 16.37 -8.54
N LYS A 783 14.77 17.21 -9.47
CA LYS A 783 16.15 17.20 -10.02
C LYS A 783 17.21 17.35 -8.95
N ASN A 784 16.93 18.16 -7.92
CA ASN A 784 17.86 18.34 -6.80
C ASN A 784 18.10 17.02 -6.03
N LEU A 785 17.10 16.14 -5.96
CA LEU A 785 17.25 14.81 -5.38
C LEU A 785 18.03 13.86 -6.31
N MET A 786 17.87 13.99 -7.63
CA MET A 786 18.67 13.24 -8.61
C MET A 786 20.16 13.58 -8.52
N ASP A 787 20.48 14.86 -8.29
CA ASP A 787 21.86 15.30 -8.07
C ASP A 787 22.45 14.64 -6.81
N PHE A 788 21.67 14.56 -5.72
CA PHE A 788 22.07 13.83 -4.51
C PHE A 788 22.31 12.33 -4.77
N TYR A 789 21.41 11.67 -5.49
CA TYR A 789 21.58 10.24 -5.84
C TYR A 789 22.79 9.99 -6.73
N THR A 790 23.16 10.94 -7.58
CA THR A 790 24.37 10.85 -8.42
C THR A 790 25.66 10.86 -7.60
N ASP A 791 25.69 11.60 -6.50
CA ASP A 791 26.84 11.61 -5.60
C ASP A 791 26.82 10.47 -4.57
N TYR A 792 25.71 9.73 -4.44
CA TYR A 792 25.56 8.68 -3.44
C TYR A 792 26.46 7.46 -3.74
N PRO A 793 27.22 6.94 -2.75
CA PRO A 793 28.21 5.91 -3.00
C PRO A 793 27.57 4.52 -3.08
N THR A 794 27.64 3.90 -4.24
CA THR A 794 27.34 2.47 -4.37
C THR A 794 28.25 1.66 -3.44
N SER A 795 27.63 0.87 -2.57
CA SER A 795 28.32 0.21 -1.46
C SER A 795 27.63 -1.11 -1.14
N TYR A 796 28.32 -1.99 -0.42
CA TYR A 796 27.79 -3.24 0.13
C TYR A 796 28.23 -3.39 1.59
N ASP A 797 27.49 -4.12 2.42
CA ASP A 797 27.99 -4.57 3.73
C ASP A 797 29.21 -5.46 3.48
N GLY A 798 30.38 -5.11 4.02
CA GLY A 798 31.67 -5.78 3.78
C GLY A 798 31.73 -7.28 4.11
N LYS A 799 30.61 -7.87 4.57
CA LYS A 799 30.40 -9.31 4.73
C LYS A 799 29.80 -9.99 3.51
N ASP A 800 28.99 -9.28 2.73
CA ASP A 800 28.31 -9.84 1.56
C ASP A 800 27.97 -8.78 0.50
N VAL A 801 28.58 -8.93 -0.68
CA VAL A 801 28.38 -8.07 -1.86
C VAL A 801 26.92 -8.01 -2.31
N MET A 802 26.14 -9.04 -1.98
CA MET A 802 24.72 -9.16 -2.32
C MET A 802 23.84 -8.10 -1.64
N THR A 803 24.34 -7.47 -0.59
CA THR A 803 23.60 -6.45 0.18
C THR A 803 23.52 -5.10 -0.53
N ARG A 804 24.26 -4.87 -1.63
CA ARG A 804 24.33 -3.56 -2.30
C ARG A 804 22.97 -2.99 -2.71
N TRP A 805 22.06 -3.81 -3.24
CA TRP A 805 20.73 -3.34 -3.66
C TRP A 805 19.79 -3.08 -2.49
N ALA A 806 20.06 -3.68 -1.32
CA ALA A 806 19.21 -3.47 -0.14
C ALA A 806 19.31 -2.03 0.39
N TYR A 807 20.42 -1.31 0.18
CA TYR A 807 20.50 0.12 0.51
C TYR A 807 19.47 0.95 -0.29
N TYR A 808 19.32 0.63 -1.57
CA TYR A 808 18.39 1.31 -2.49
C TYR A 808 16.95 0.88 -2.24
N ALA A 809 16.70 -0.44 -2.13
CA ALA A 809 15.37 -0.98 -1.90
C ALA A 809 14.82 -0.65 -0.49
N ASN A 810 15.65 -0.40 0.51
CA ASN A 810 15.17 0.01 1.84
C ASN A 810 15.10 1.53 2.01
N ALA A 811 15.64 2.32 1.09
CA ALA A 811 15.48 3.77 1.12
C ALA A 811 14.01 4.15 0.90
N PRO A 812 13.44 5.09 1.66
CA PRO A 812 12.05 5.49 1.46
C PRO A 812 11.88 6.22 0.13
N VAL A 813 10.69 6.11 -0.48
CA VAL A 813 10.38 6.85 -1.70
C VAL A 813 9.93 8.29 -1.41
N ALA A 814 10.26 9.19 -2.34
CA ALA A 814 10.02 10.63 -2.30
C ALA A 814 8.53 10.98 -2.32
N SER A 815 8.22 12.14 -1.75
CA SER A 815 6.86 12.70 -1.72
C SER A 815 6.25 12.83 -3.11
N GLU A 816 7.07 13.15 -4.11
CA GLU A 816 6.67 13.29 -5.51
C GLU A 816 6.02 12.01 -6.07
N ILE A 817 6.56 10.83 -5.70
CA ILE A 817 5.97 9.54 -6.06
C ILE A 817 4.70 9.30 -5.25
N LYS A 818 4.75 9.49 -3.93
CA LYS A 818 3.63 9.22 -3.02
C LYS A 818 2.40 10.08 -3.30
N ASP A 819 2.61 11.34 -3.68
CA ASP A 819 1.55 12.33 -3.85
C ASP A 819 1.02 12.38 -5.29
N LYS A 820 1.84 12.05 -6.30
CA LYS A 820 1.43 12.10 -7.72
C LYS A 820 1.24 10.73 -8.34
N VAL A 821 2.22 9.84 -8.23
CA VAL A 821 2.20 8.55 -8.96
C VAL A 821 1.29 7.55 -8.26
N TYR A 822 1.41 7.42 -6.94
CA TYR A 822 0.66 6.41 -6.17
C TYR A 822 -0.87 6.57 -6.25
N PRO A 823 -1.46 7.78 -6.16
CA PRO A 823 -2.91 7.92 -6.31
C PRO A 823 -3.42 7.49 -7.68
N GLN A 824 -2.68 7.77 -8.76
CA GLN A 824 -3.03 7.35 -10.12
C GLN A 824 -3.00 5.83 -10.26
N LEU A 825 -1.96 5.18 -9.73
CA LEU A 825 -1.86 3.72 -9.74
C LEU A 825 -2.93 3.07 -8.85
N ARG A 826 -3.19 3.61 -7.64
CA ARG A 826 -4.27 3.14 -6.74
C ARG A 826 -5.63 3.22 -7.40
N GLN A 827 -5.92 4.31 -8.12
CA GLN A 827 -7.17 4.48 -8.84
C GLN A 827 -7.37 3.39 -9.91
N GLN A 828 -6.30 3.04 -10.64
CA GLN A 828 -6.36 2.03 -11.70
C GLN A 828 -6.34 0.60 -11.17
N ILE A 829 -5.69 0.36 -10.03
CA ILE A 829 -5.78 -0.92 -9.30
C ILE A 829 -7.19 -1.12 -8.73
N GLY A 830 -7.81 -0.06 -8.20
CA GLY A 830 -9.15 -0.11 -7.61
C GLY A 830 -9.27 -1.18 -6.52
N SER A 831 -10.27 -2.05 -6.65
CA SER A 831 -10.56 -3.15 -5.71
C SER A 831 -10.08 -4.52 -6.21
N LEU A 832 -9.10 -4.56 -7.14
CA LEU A 832 -8.60 -5.82 -7.68
C LEU A 832 -8.01 -6.72 -6.58
N PRO A 833 -8.17 -8.05 -6.68
CA PRO A 833 -7.42 -9.01 -5.86
C PRO A 833 -5.91 -8.76 -5.92
N LYS A 834 -5.20 -9.06 -4.84
CA LYS A 834 -3.79 -8.69 -4.69
C LYS A 834 -2.88 -9.27 -5.78
N VAL A 835 -3.13 -10.50 -6.23
CA VAL A 835 -2.39 -11.10 -7.35
C VAL A 835 -2.64 -10.37 -8.67
N GLN A 836 -3.90 -9.99 -8.95
CA GLN A 836 -4.24 -9.23 -10.17
C GLN A 836 -3.66 -7.82 -10.13
N ALA A 837 -3.70 -7.16 -8.96
CA ALA A 837 -3.06 -5.87 -8.76
C ALA A 837 -1.53 -5.95 -8.93
N ALA A 838 -0.89 -7.01 -8.43
CA ALA A 838 0.53 -7.25 -8.63
C ALA A 838 0.87 -7.46 -10.11
N ASN A 839 0.10 -8.26 -10.85
CA ASN A 839 0.27 -8.45 -12.29
C ASN A 839 0.12 -7.14 -13.08
N LEU A 840 -0.84 -6.29 -12.68
CA LEU A 840 -1.07 -4.98 -13.31
C LEU A 840 0.12 -4.04 -13.10
N LEU A 841 0.65 -3.97 -11.88
CA LEU A 841 1.86 -3.21 -11.55
C LEU A 841 3.11 -3.77 -12.26
N LEU A 842 3.23 -5.09 -12.29
CA LEU A 842 4.33 -5.80 -12.94
C LEU A 842 4.34 -5.49 -14.44
N ASN A 843 3.19 -5.55 -15.10
CA ASN A 843 3.05 -5.21 -16.51
C ASN A 843 3.32 -3.72 -16.79
N TRP A 844 2.93 -2.82 -15.86
CA TRP A 844 3.23 -1.39 -15.99
C TRP A 844 4.74 -1.11 -16.02
N ILE A 845 5.52 -1.78 -15.15
CA ILE A 845 6.98 -1.68 -15.16
C ILE A 845 7.56 -2.36 -16.41
N GLN A 846 7.16 -3.61 -16.68
CA GLN A 846 7.64 -4.39 -17.83
C GLN A 846 7.44 -3.61 -19.14
N MET A 847 6.27 -3.04 -19.36
CA MET A 847 5.86 -2.53 -20.68
C MET A 847 5.88 -1.02 -20.82
N GLY A 848 5.86 -0.29 -19.70
CA GLY A 848 5.88 1.17 -19.67
C GLY A 848 7.27 1.77 -19.55
N LEU A 849 8.21 1.07 -18.91
CA LEU A 849 9.60 1.52 -18.80
C LEU A 849 10.46 0.85 -19.87
N THR A 850 11.36 1.63 -20.48
CA THR A 850 12.27 1.11 -21.51
C THR A 850 13.45 0.41 -20.86
N TYR A 851 13.76 -0.81 -21.28
CA TYR A 851 14.93 -1.53 -20.76
C TYR A 851 16.20 -1.04 -21.45
N GLY A 852 17.23 -0.76 -20.68
CA GLY A 852 18.55 -0.40 -21.20
C GLY A 852 19.57 -0.46 -20.08
N TYR A 853 20.80 -0.75 -20.45
CA TYR A 853 21.92 -0.93 -19.52
C TYR A 853 22.55 0.41 -19.17
N ASP A 854 22.98 0.51 -17.91
CA ASP A 854 23.67 1.69 -17.40
C ASP A 854 25.02 1.95 -18.04
N ASP A 855 25.74 0.91 -18.45
CA ASP A 855 27.06 1.03 -19.08
C ASP A 855 27.04 1.92 -20.34
N LYS A 856 25.93 1.93 -21.07
CA LYS A 856 25.73 2.77 -22.26
C LYS A 856 25.57 4.24 -21.93
N VAL A 857 25.08 4.57 -20.74
CA VAL A 857 24.78 5.95 -20.32
C VAL A 857 25.90 6.48 -19.42
N TRP A 858 26.37 5.67 -18.48
CA TRP A 858 27.28 6.04 -17.40
C TRP A 858 28.67 5.42 -17.54
N GLY A 859 28.88 4.49 -18.48
CA GLY A 859 30.15 3.78 -18.66
C GLY A 859 30.43 2.72 -17.59
N HIS A 860 29.47 2.45 -16.72
CA HIS A 860 29.54 1.45 -15.65
C HIS A 860 28.15 1.14 -15.09
N ASP A 861 28.02 -0.02 -14.44
CA ASP A 861 26.83 -0.46 -13.68
C ASP A 861 26.50 0.47 -12.49
N ARG A 862 25.23 0.86 -12.35
CA ARG A 862 24.73 1.81 -11.35
C ARG A 862 23.24 1.57 -10.99
N ALA A 863 23.00 0.66 -10.04
CA ALA A 863 21.70 0.55 -9.38
C ALA A 863 21.05 1.90 -8.98
N PHE A 864 19.77 2.04 -9.31
CA PHE A 864 18.96 3.23 -9.05
C PHE A 864 18.16 3.19 -7.75
N PHE A 865 17.97 4.37 -7.16
CA PHE A 865 16.83 4.62 -6.27
C PHE A 865 15.52 4.60 -7.06
N ALA A 866 14.39 4.34 -6.41
CA ALA A 866 13.10 4.15 -7.09
C ALA A 866 12.68 5.34 -7.97
N GLU A 867 13.02 6.57 -7.58
CA GLU A 867 12.74 7.77 -8.37
C GLU A 867 13.56 7.87 -9.65
N GLU A 868 14.80 7.38 -9.62
CA GLU A 868 15.70 7.44 -10.78
C GLU A 868 15.17 6.56 -11.92
N SER A 869 14.59 5.40 -11.62
CA SER A 869 13.94 4.53 -12.61
C SER A 869 12.76 5.21 -13.33
N LEU A 870 12.12 6.19 -12.68
CA LEU A 870 11.04 6.99 -13.24
C LEU A 870 11.56 8.26 -13.96
N PHE A 871 12.70 8.79 -13.51
CA PHE A 871 13.33 9.96 -14.09
C PHE A 871 14.09 9.66 -15.37
N TYR A 872 14.97 8.66 -15.37
CA TYR A 872 15.86 8.34 -16.48
C TYR A 872 15.15 7.55 -17.59
N PRO A 873 15.61 7.67 -18.85
CA PRO A 873 14.93 7.06 -19.99
C PRO A 873 15.01 5.53 -20.01
N PHE A 874 16.04 4.95 -19.39
CA PHE A 874 16.31 3.52 -19.35
C PHE A 874 16.47 3.05 -17.91
N CYS A 875 16.13 1.79 -17.66
CA CYS A 875 16.37 1.08 -16.41
C CYS A 875 16.44 -0.43 -16.69
N ASP A 876 17.34 -1.13 -16.02
CA ASP A 876 17.61 -2.56 -16.19
C ASP A 876 16.99 -3.40 -15.05
N CYS A 877 17.60 -4.53 -14.69
CA CYS A 877 16.93 -5.55 -13.89
C CYS A 877 16.77 -5.17 -12.43
N GLU A 878 17.82 -4.61 -11.84
CA GLU A 878 17.87 -4.19 -10.46
C GLU A 878 16.97 -2.98 -10.22
N ASP A 879 17.00 -2.00 -11.12
CA ASP A 879 16.21 -0.78 -11.03
C ASP A 879 14.72 -1.09 -11.00
N ARG A 880 14.28 -1.95 -11.93
CA ARG A 880 12.90 -2.40 -12.05
C ARG A 880 12.47 -3.19 -10.82
N SER A 881 13.37 -4.00 -10.27
CA SER A 881 13.13 -4.81 -9.08
C SER A 881 13.01 -3.94 -7.83
N ILE A 882 13.87 -2.95 -7.68
CA ILE A 882 13.83 -1.95 -6.61
C ILE A 882 12.51 -1.18 -6.69
N LEU A 883 12.17 -0.60 -7.85
CA LEU A 883 10.91 0.12 -8.05
C LEU A 883 9.69 -0.77 -7.78
N PHE A 884 9.64 -1.98 -8.33
CA PHE A 884 8.52 -2.90 -8.13
C PHE A 884 8.35 -3.27 -6.66
N SER A 885 9.46 -3.46 -5.93
CA SER A 885 9.41 -3.76 -4.50
C SER A 885 8.75 -2.66 -3.68
N HIS A 886 8.94 -1.38 -4.05
CA HIS A 886 8.24 -0.26 -3.41
C HIS A 886 6.75 -0.27 -3.75
N LEU A 887 6.38 -0.46 -5.02
CA LEU A 887 4.97 -0.49 -5.42
C LEU A 887 4.20 -1.61 -4.69
N VAL A 888 4.80 -2.80 -4.54
CA VAL A 888 4.18 -3.92 -3.83
C VAL A 888 4.03 -3.63 -2.33
N ARG A 889 5.09 -3.14 -1.67
CA ARG A 889 5.04 -2.80 -0.23
C ARG A 889 4.05 -1.68 0.06
N ASP A 890 4.11 -0.60 -0.72
CA ASP A 890 3.38 0.63 -0.41
C ASP A 890 1.93 0.63 -0.91
N LEU A 891 1.66 0.01 -2.07
CA LEU A 891 0.31 -0.03 -2.66
C LEU A 891 -0.45 -1.31 -2.27
N LEU A 892 0.24 -2.44 -2.20
CA LEU A 892 -0.39 -3.72 -1.91
C LEU A 892 -0.25 -4.15 -0.45
N GLY A 893 0.70 -3.60 0.30
CA GLY A 893 0.91 -3.97 1.71
C GLY A 893 1.40 -5.41 1.88
N LEU A 894 2.05 -5.96 0.85
CA LEU A 894 2.59 -7.32 0.84
C LEU A 894 4.10 -7.28 1.09
N ASP A 895 4.61 -8.35 1.71
CA ASP A 895 6.04 -8.51 1.87
C ASP A 895 6.63 -9.03 0.55
N ILE A 896 7.84 -8.58 0.24
CA ILE A 896 8.55 -8.90 -1.00
C ILE A 896 10.04 -9.06 -0.68
N VAL A 897 10.71 -9.93 -1.42
CA VAL A 897 12.16 -10.12 -1.37
C VAL A 897 12.76 -9.84 -2.74
N LEU A 898 14.02 -9.40 -2.76
CA LEU A 898 14.81 -9.44 -3.99
C LEU A 898 15.44 -10.83 -4.11
N VAL A 899 15.57 -11.31 -5.33
CA VAL A 899 16.18 -12.59 -5.64
C VAL A 899 17.24 -12.33 -6.68
N TYR A 900 18.48 -12.61 -6.31
CA TYR A 900 19.61 -12.51 -7.20
C TYR A 900 20.03 -13.85 -7.74
N TYR A 901 20.33 -13.85 -9.02
CA TYR A 901 21.06 -14.87 -9.72
C TYR A 901 22.26 -14.20 -10.38
N PRO A 902 23.37 -14.90 -10.60
CA PRO A 902 24.49 -14.32 -11.34
C PRO A 902 24.03 -13.67 -12.66
N GLY A 903 24.12 -12.35 -12.75
CA GLY A 903 23.72 -11.53 -13.90
C GLY A 903 22.24 -11.08 -13.96
N HIS A 904 21.42 -11.38 -12.94
CA HIS A 904 20.00 -10.98 -12.95
C HIS A 904 19.39 -10.81 -11.55
N LEU A 905 18.77 -9.65 -11.32
CA LEU A 905 17.98 -9.35 -10.12
C LEU A 905 16.50 -9.30 -10.46
N TYR A 906 15.68 -10.01 -9.68
CA TYR A 906 14.22 -9.95 -9.75
C TYR A 906 13.58 -9.99 -8.36
N THR A 907 12.25 -10.13 -8.28
CA THR A 907 11.52 -10.14 -7.01
C THR A 907 10.67 -11.39 -6.80
N ALA A 908 10.36 -11.70 -5.54
CA ALA A 908 9.32 -12.68 -5.20
C ALA A 908 8.43 -12.10 -4.09
N VAL A 909 7.10 -12.24 -4.25
CA VAL A 909 6.09 -11.60 -3.40
C VAL A 909 5.41 -12.63 -2.50
N CYS A 910 5.30 -12.33 -1.20
CA CYS A 910 4.53 -13.13 -0.26
C CYS A 910 3.08 -12.67 -0.24
N PHE A 911 2.22 -13.43 -0.93
CA PHE A 911 0.78 -13.22 -0.93
C PHE A 911 0.12 -13.83 0.31
N ASN A 912 -1.02 -13.26 0.70
CA ASN A 912 -1.84 -13.79 1.81
C ASN A 912 -2.67 -15.02 1.41
N GLU A 913 -2.62 -15.39 0.14
CA GLU A 913 -3.30 -16.53 -0.46
C GLU A 913 -2.28 -17.44 -1.15
N ASP A 914 -2.63 -18.69 -1.36
CA ASP A 914 -1.77 -19.62 -2.08
C ASP A 914 -1.84 -19.34 -3.59
N VAL A 915 -0.74 -18.81 -4.13
CA VAL A 915 -0.62 -18.44 -5.54
C VAL A 915 0.16 -19.52 -6.28
N ALA A 916 -0.38 -19.98 -7.41
CA ALA A 916 0.28 -20.97 -8.24
C ALA A 916 1.47 -20.38 -9.00
N GLY A 917 2.42 -21.23 -9.38
CA GLY A 917 3.64 -20.90 -10.08
C GLY A 917 4.89 -21.07 -9.23
N ASP A 918 6.03 -20.72 -9.82
CA ASP A 918 7.32 -20.89 -9.17
C ASP A 918 7.44 -19.99 -7.94
N TYR A 919 8.06 -20.53 -6.88
CA TYR A 919 8.13 -19.86 -5.59
C TYR A 919 9.40 -20.20 -4.82
N ILE A 920 9.72 -19.35 -3.85
CA ILE A 920 10.83 -19.53 -2.91
C ILE A 920 10.26 -19.58 -1.49
N MET A 921 10.75 -20.52 -0.69
CA MET A 921 10.41 -20.59 0.74
C MET A 921 11.43 -19.78 1.54
N VAL A 922 10.96 -18.77 2.27
CA VAL A 922 11.80 -17.93 3.10
C VAL A 922 11.20 -17.91 4.50
N ASN A 923 11.94 -18.40 5.49
CA ASN A 923 11.50 -18.47 6.89
C ASN A 923 10.10 -19.11 7.07
N GLY A 924 9.82 -20.18 6.32
CA GLY A 924 8.54 -20.90 6.35
C GLY A 924 7.38 -20.21 5.60
N ARG A 925 7.62 -19.08 4.94
CA ARG A 925 6.63 -18.36 4.14
C ARG A 925 6.90 -18.53 2.64
N LYS A 926 5.84 -18.65 1.85
CA LYS A 926 5.90 -18.78 0.40
C LYS A 926 5.97 -17.41 -0.27
N PHE A 927 7.04 -17.18 -1.03
CA PHE A 927 7.23 -16.00 -1.87
C PHE A 927 7.14 -16.43 -3.34
N THR A 928 6.11 -16.00 -4.05
CA THR A 928 5.87 -16.39 -5.44
C THR A 928 6.63 -15.46 -6.38
N VAL A 929 7.32 -16.00 -7.38
CA VAL A 929 8.17 -15.24 -8.31
C VAL A 929 7.37 -14.13 -9.00
N ALA A 930 7.93 -12.93 -9.10
CA ALA A 930 7.35 -11.79 -9.80
C ALA A 930 8.49 -11.00 -10.47
N ASP A 931 8.81 -11.34 -11.72
CA ASP A 931 9.97 -10.77 -12.40
C ASP A 931 9.58 -9.55 -13.26
N PRO A 932 10.03 -8.33 -12.91
CA PRO A 932 9.68 -7.10 -13.63
C PRO A 932 10.46 -6.92 -14.93
N THR A 933 11.38 -7.82 -15.24
CA THR A 933 12.15 -7.87 -16.50
C THR A 933 11.68 -8.95 -17.46
N PHE A 934 10.87 -9.89 -16.97
CA PHE A 934 10.33 -10.96 -17.81
C PHE A 934 9.09 -10.44 -18.55
N TYR A 935 9.27 -9.89 -19.76
CA TYR A 935 8.19 -9.17 -20.43
C TYR A 935 6.94 -10.02 -20.60
N ASN A 936 5.79 -9.44 -20.22
CA ASN A 936 4.45 -10.04 -20.32
C ASN A 936 4.23 -11.29 -19.44
N ALA A 937 5.16 -11.57 -18.53
CA ALA A 937 5.04 -12.64 -17.57
C ALA A 937 4.25 -12.16 -16.33
N ASN A 938 3.29 -12.96 -15.90
CA ASN A 938 2.58 -12.76 -14.65
C ASN A 938 3.37 -13.33 -13.47
N VAL A 939 2.92 -13.02 -12.26
CA VAL A 939 3.33 -13.69 -11.02
C VAL A 939 3.32 -15.22 -11.21
N GLY A 940 4.35 -15.89 -10.69
CA GLY A 940 4.54 -17.33 -10.76
C GLY A 940 5.37 -17.81 -11.95
N LYS A 941 5.90 -16.91 -12.77
CA LYS A 941 6.71 -17.24 -13.96
C LYS A 941 8.18 -16.89 -13.75
N THR A 942 9.06 -17.87 -13.95
CA THR A 942 10.52 -17.69 -13.93
C THR A 942 11.08 -17.72 -15.34
N MET A 943 12.08 -16.90 -15.63
CA MET A 943 12.79 -16.97 -16.91
C MET A 943 13.44 -18.34 -17.13
N SER A 944 13.43 -18.80 -18.39
CA SER A 944 14.09 -20.06 -18.77
C SER A 944 15.61 -19.93 -18.70
N LYS A 945 16.32 -21.01 -18.36
CA LYS A 945 17.81 -21.10 -18.27
C LYS A 945 18.45 -20.44 -17.03
N MET A 946 17.65 -20.14 -16.01
CA MET A 946 18.15 -19.71 -14.70
C MET A 946 18.60 -20.92 -13.85
N ASP A 947 19.81 -20.88 -13.31
CA ASP A 947 20.32 -21.89 -12.37
C ASP A 947 19.82 -21.59 -10.95
N ASN A 948 18.68 -22.18 -10.60
CA ASN A 948 18.03 -22.00 -9.30
C ASN A 948 18.93 -22.34 -8.10
N SER A 949 19.91 -23.22 -8.24
CA SER A 949 20.81 -23.58 -7.14
C SER A 949 21.75 -22.45 -6.70
N LYS A 950 21.90 -21.41 -7.52
CA LYS A 950 22.72 -20.21 -7.25
C LYS A 950 21.88 -19.02 -6.82
N ALA A 951 20.57 -19.19 -6.67
CA ALA A 951 19.67 -18.14 -6.26
C ALA A 951 19.99 -17.69 -4.83
N LYS A 952 20.10 -16.38 -4.64
CA LYS A 952 20.27 -15.75 -3.33
C LYS A 952 19.11 -14.82 -3.04
N VAL A 953 18.49 -14.98 -1.88
CA VAL A 953 17.38 -14.13 -1.44
C VAL A 953 17.92 -13.01 -0.56
N ILE A 954 17.54 -11.77 -0.89
CA ILE A 954 17.83 -10.58 -0.11
C ILE A 954 16.54 -10.14 0.59
N LEU A 955 16.56 -10.17 1.92
CA LEU A 955 15.44 -9.71 2.73
C LEU A 955 15.36 -8.17 2.73
N LEU A 956 14.14 -7.66 2.58
CA LEU A 956 13.86 -6.22 2.66
C LEU A 956 13.15 -5.87 3.96
N GLN A 957 13.38 -4.65 4.44
CA GLN A 957 12.66 -4.07 5.57
C GLN A 957 11.30 -3.55 5.09
N ARG A 958 10.32 -3.57 5.99
CA ARG A 958 8.97 -3.09 5.75
C ARG A 958 8.76 -1.70 6.32
#